data_AF-A0A833RG21-F1
#
_entry.id   AF-A0A833RG21-F1
#
_cell.length_a   1.000
_cell.length_b   1.000
_cell.length_c   1.000
_cell.angle_alpha   90.00
_cell.angle_beta   90.00
_cell.angle_gamma   90.00
#
_symmetry.space_group_name_H-M   'P 1'
#
loop_
_entity.id
_entity.type
_entity.pdbx_description
1 polymer ?
#
loop_
_entity_poly.entity_id
_entity_poly.type
_entity_poly.pdbx_seq_one_letter_code
_entity_poly.pdbx_strand_id
1 'polypeptide(L)'
;MDTFVRNFFPNYNTPGVDFRFDKKPQTWCFSTGLLQTNVDGLERSVRRCVYQPMTPLGLATAKLERMGSVYDGLNKQYLTAEGQINFIAISDSLKLMAGKSYTEVSVFISKAQSMRWDDNHVSLIFNMMRYVMLKKFAEVTGSLNGSLGHFKEADLDIDLDQYWTTEYPEECAFTTWPTQPPAAGHYVSVMFLDDPFPANDSSALDLRGLTEDQTIFVLIMLNAWTRRSRFKLDFSLPQLTHAAAYRGSYNVTTTYDNWANGTEQVAMPSSASAWEALRKYVTQNRLFEHFSTALYLMSAMTYQFVPETAEGIAWLAVDWKAVLPSFYSIRGRTSFLNTGDAAFLNQRPLDEWGYIANRIEKINLMALVFSQAVYSGFAIRSVRKCFELEPQDLYQSESMFYSVENLISAAAAEFTRVDCPLSGTAGVYISASTEIDRYVEDREVLTCNVEGTQVPQTHTYGVQESTTPRLYTVQVPMMTFPGYPVFLTPTSPFPYDSVYQESGFFDEKTGSLQPRGNELKIHQAWRMINFLNNCGYEARYDVKGDVIGAKAYIQGRYSGQTWPVLYKPEQSDDPVILRQQIAGDRVQTEIPPMNNKFFKSHIVKYKYSVMRRGVAGALHEPGTDVTEVGGHVQLVKATSTVAFKLEDGVKHQRKIRPGVVRLGAVRPAGARSAALGPATVPPAAPGLVATAPAVTGPVATGPAATGPTATRPAVGGSETGRGSIGGAGTGNGATGGAGTGGYGTGGYGTGGYGTGGYGTGGAGMAAPEPAAAGPTATGPAAATHWKAT
;
A
#
# COMPACT_ATOMS: atom_id res chain seq x y z
N MET A 1 -2.29 4.63 7.20
CA MET A 1 -2.67 3.43 6.42
C MET A 1 -3.70 2.59 7.17
N ASP A 2 -3.50 2.37 8.46
CA ASP A 2 -4.43 1.64 9.34
C ASP A 2 -5.86 2.18 9.31
N THR A 3 -6.07 3.51 9.44
CA THR A 3 -7.40 4.12 9.36
C THR A 3 -8.07 3.86 8.01
N PHE A 4 -7.30 3.86 6.92
CA PHE A 4 -7.83 3.60 5.59
C PHE A 4 -8.37 2.17 5.46
N VAL A 5 -7.62 1.17 5.94
CA VAL A 5 -8.08 -0.24 5.93
C VAL A 5 -9.31 -0.45 6.82
N ARG A 6 -9.36 0.20 7.99
CA ARG A 6 -10.50 0.09 8.92
C ARG A 6 -11.84 0.52 8.31
N ASN A 7 -11.85 1.39 7.30
CA ASN A 7 -13.08 1.76 6.59
C ASN A 7 -13.74 0.58 5.88
N PHE A 8 -12.97 -0.41 5.43
CA PHE A 8 -13.48 -1.58 4.71
C PHE A 8 -13.69 -2.80 5.61
N PHE A 9 -13.13 -2.78 6.82
CA PHE A 9 -13.20 -3.83 7.83
C PHE A 9 -13.61 -3.26 9.19
N PRO A 10 -14.75 -2.56 9.30
CA PRO A 10 -15.14 -1.82 10.51
C PRO A 10 -15.42 -2.73 11.72
N ASN A 11 -15.71 -4.01 11.46
CA ASN A 11 -15.97 -5.00 12.51
C ASN A 11 -14.68 -5.56 13.14
N TYR A 12 -13.51 -5.19 12.62
CA TYR A 12 -12.21 -5.64 13.10
C TYR A 12 -11.45 -4.45 13.69
N ASN A 13 -10.94 -4.59 14.90
CA ASN A 13 -10.06 -3.56 15.48
C ASN A 13 -8.67 -3.64 14.87
N THR A 14 -8.17 -4.86 14.65
CA THR A 14 -6.85 -5.12 14.06
C THR A 14 -6.90 -6.16 12.95
N PRO A 15 -7.53 -5.85 11.80
CA PRO A 15 -7.58 -6.76 10.67
C PRO A 15 -6.19 -7.06 10.10
N GLY A 16 -5.95 -8.34 9.79
CA GLY A 16 -4.78 -8.83 9.08
C GLY A 16 -5.11 -10.06 8.24
N VAL A 17 -4.22 -10.42 7.33
CA VAL A 17 -4.41 -11.58 6.45
C VAL A 17 -3.10 -12.32 6.17
N ASP A 18 -3.20 -13.65 6.16
CA ASP A 18 -2.06 -14.54 5.96
C ASP A 18 -1.45 -14.41 4.56
N PHE A 19 -0.19 -14.81 4.44
CA PHE A 19 0.51 -14.95 3.17
C PHE A 19 0.14 -16.29 2.54
N ARG A 20 -0.59 -16.29 1.43
CA ARG A 20 -0.91 -17.48 0.65
C ARG A 20 -0.72 -17.22 -0.83
N PHE A 21 -0.06 -18.16 -1.49
CA PHE A 21 0.25 -18.09 -2.91
C PHE A 21 -0.03 -19.42 -3.60
N ASP A 22 -0.43 -19.33 -4.86
CA ASP A 22 -0.46 -20.45 -5.81
C ASP A 22 0.96 -20.77 -6.32
N LYS A 23 1.09 -21.79 -7.16
CA LYS A 23 2.31 -22.18 -7.88
C LYS A 23 2.85 -21.07 -8.75
N LYS A 24 1.96 -20.35 -9.45
CA LYS A 24 2.27 -19.05 -10.05
C LYS A 24 2.10 -18.05 -8.91
N PRO A 25 3.10 -17.24 -8.52
CA PRO A 25 3.04 -16.42 -7.32
C PRO A 25 1.88 -15.42 -7.39
N GLN A 26 0.70 -15.89 -7.01
CA GLN A 26 -0.60 -15.28 -7.14
C GLN A 26 -1.33 -15.58 -5.86
N THR A 27 -1.94 -14.57 -5.27
CA THR A 27 -2.79 -14.70 -4.10
C THR A 27 -4.22 -14.41 -4.51
N TRP A 28 -5.12 -15.33 -4.20
CA TRP A 28 -6.51 -15.24 -4.62
C TRP A 28 -7.32 -14.50 -3.55
N CYS A 29 -7.62 -13.22 -3.78
CA CYS A 29 -8.54 -12.48 -2.93
C CYS A 29 -9.96 -12.97 -3.18
N PHE A 30 -10.72 -13.29 -2.15
CA PHE A 30 -12.09 -13.75 -2.30
C PHE A 30 -13.09 -13.01 -1.41
N SER A 31 -14.33 -12.96 -1.87
CA SER A 31 -15.50 -12.51 -1.13
C SER A 31 -16.61 -13.52 -1.33
N THR A 32 -17.21 -13.99 -0.24
CA THR A 32 -18.38 -14.87 -0.26
C THR A 32 -19.55 -14.17 0.40
N GLY A 33 -20.73 -14.28 -0.20
CA GLY A 33 -21.93 -13.62 0.29
C GLY A 33 -23.20 -14.18 -0.34
N LEU A 34 -24.32 -13.50 -0.08
CA LEU A 34 -25.62 -13.80 -0.66
C LEU A 34 -26.05 -12.65 -1.57
N LEU A 35 -26.36 -12.95 -2.83
CA LEU A 35 -27.12 -12.05 -3.69
C LEU A 35 -28.60 -12.26 -3.39
N GLN A 36 -29.22 -11.26 -2.79
CA GLN A 36 -30.64 -11.23 -2.51
C GLN A 36 -31.33 -10.45 -3.63
N THR A 37 -32.34 -11.04 -4.24
CA THR A 37 -33.15 -10.42 -5.29
C THR A 37 -34.60 -10.42 -4.84
N ASN A 38 -35.25 -9.27 -4.90
CA ASN A 38 -36.67 -9.10 -4.60
C ASN A 38 -37.38 -8.63 -5.87
N VAL A 39 -38.29 -9.46 -6.38
CA VAL A 39 -39.15 -9.16 -7.53
C VAL A 39 -40.57 -9.02 -7.01
N ASP A 40 -41.09 -7.80 -6.97
CA ASP A 40 -42.47 -7.49 -6.53
C ASP A 40 -42.87 -8.12 -5.19
N GLY A 41 -41.93 -8.19 -4.24
CA GLY A 41 -42.13 -8.77 -2.91
C GLY A 41 -41.67 -10.23 -2.77
N LEU A 42 -41.33 -10.92 -3.86
CA LEU A 42 -40.77 -12.27 -3.82
C LEU A 42 -39.25 -12.22 -3.66
N GLU A 43 -38.77 -12.64 -2.50
CA GLU A 43 -37.34 -12.69 -2.20
C GLU A 43 -36.72 -14.04 -2.55
N ARG A 44 -35.62 -14.01 -3.29
CA ARG A 44 -34.73 -15.14 -3.51
C ARG A 44 -33.31 -14.77 -3.11
N SER A 45 -32.58 -15.71 -2.54
CA SER A 45 -31.19 -15.52 -2.13
C SER A 45 -30.32 -16.60 -2.74
N VAL A 46 -29.23 -16.20 -3.39
CA VAL A 46 -28.27 -17.11 -4.01
C VAL A 46 -26.89 -16.87 -3.44
N ARG A 47 -26.19 -17.94 -3.06
CA ARG A 47 -24.81 -17.84 -2.62
C ARG A 47 -23.91 -17.53 -3.80
N ARG A 48 -23.07 -16.51 -3.64
CA ARG A 48 -22.07 -16.11 -4.63
C ARG A 48 -20.69 -16.05 -3.97
N CYS A 49 -19.70 -16.53 -4.71
CA CYS A 49 -18.29 -16.38 -4.39
C CYS A 49 -17.63 -15.63 -5.53
N VAL A 50 -16.90 -14.57 -5.20
CA VAL A 50 -16.14 -13.75 -6.15
C VAL A 50 -14.67 -13.93 -5.82
N TYR A 51 -13.86 -14.22 -6.83
CA TYR A 51 -12.42 -14.34 -6.70
C TYR A 51 -11.73 -13.30 -7.58
N GLN A 52 -10.58 -12.82 -7.14
CA GLN A 52 -9.69 -11.99 -7.94
C GLN A 52 -8.24 -12.37 -7.62
N PRO A 53 -7.48 -12.86 -8.60
CA PRO A 53 -6.05 -13.08 -8.43
C PRO A 53 -5.28 -11.75 -8.39
N MET A 54 -4.39 -11.62 -7.41
CA MET A 54 -3.41 -10.56 -7.25
C MET A 54 -2.02 -11.17 -7.32
N THR A 55 -1.02 -10.45 -7.83
CA THR A 55 0.36 -10.94 -7.93
C THR A 55 1.34 -9.90 -7.39
N PRO A 56 2.44 -10.32 -6.72
CA PRO A 56 3.54 -9.44 -6.37
C PRO A 56 4.57 -9.30 -7.51
N LEU A 57 4.36 -9.96 -8.66
CA LEU A 57 5.18 -9.78 -9.84
C LEU A 57 4.82 -8.48 -10.56
N GLY A 58 5.81 -7.81 -11.17
CA GLY A 58 5.54 -6.61 -11.96
C GLY A 58 6.78 -5.79 -12.27
N LEU A 59 6.60 -4.82 -13.16
CA LEU A 59 7.65 -3.87 -13.55
C LEU A 59 7.75 -2.75 -12.51
N ALA A 60 8.97 -2.51 -12.05
CA ALA A 60 9.26 -1.40 -11.16
C ALA A 60 10.71 -0.99 -11.24
N THR A 61 10.92 0.31 -11.11
CA THR A 61 12.24 0.93 -11.00
C THR A 61 12.23 1.94 -9.86
N ALA A 62 13.41 2.29 -9.35
CA ALA A 62 13.53 3.31 -8.33
C ALA A 62 14.78 4.16 -8.51
N LYS A 63 14.71 5.40 -8.01
CA LYS A 63 15.86 6.30 -7.91
C LYS A 63 15.95 6.91 -6.52
N LEU A 64 17.17 7.26 -6.13
CA LEU A 64 17.46 8.02 -4.92
C LEU A 64 17.57 9.50 -5.27
N GLU A 65 16.85 10.34 -4.54
CA GLU A 65 16.94 11.80 -4.66
C GLU A 65 17.21 12.44 -3.31
N ARG A 66 17.94 13.55 -3.32
CA ARG A 66 18.21 14.28 -2.09
C ARG A 66 16.94 15.00 -1.65
N MET A 67 16.52 14.76 -0.41
CA MET A 67 15.33 15.36 0.18
C MET A 67 15.67 16.07 1.50
N GLY A 68 14.69 16.77 2.06
CA GLY A 68 14.83 17.44 3.35
C GLY A 68 15.14 16.47 4.49
N SER A 69 15.83 16.98 5.49
CA SER A 69 16.12 16.26 6.74
C SER A 69 14.90 16.25 7.67
N VAL A 70 14.71 15.15 8.39
CA VAL A 70 13.63 15.01 9.39
C VAL A 70 14.25 14.58 10.73
N TYR A 71 14.20 15.49 11.70
CA TYR A 71 14.82 15.32 13.02
C TYR A 71 13.89 14.74 14.08
N ASP A 72 12.66 14.39 13.69
CA ASP A 72 11.64 13.91 14.61
C ASP A 72 12.12 12.68 15.39
N GLY A 73 11.78 12.62 16.67
CA GLY A 73 12.19 11.55 17.58
C GLY A 73 13.56 11.75 18.25
N LEU A 74 14.40 12.69 17.82
CA LEU A 74 15.63 13.06 18.55
C LEU A 74 15.29 13.61 19.93
N ASN A 75 16.27 13.61 20.84
CA ASN A 75 16.08 14.19 22.16
C ASN A 75 15.85 15.70 22.08
N LYS A 76 14.76 16.14 22.74
CA LYS A 76 14.30 17.53 22.83
C LYS A 76 15.36 18.52 23.31
N GLN A 77 16.30 18.10 24.15
CA GLN A 77 17.38 18.96 24.63
C GLN A 77 18.32 19.41 23.50
N TYR A 78 18.44 18.62 22.43
CA TYR A 78 19.38 18.89 21.33
C TYR A 78 18.71 19.47 20.09
N LEU A 79 17.43 19.85 20.21
CA LEU A 79 16.70 20.53 19.16
C LEU A 79 16.25 21.91 19.62
N THR A 80 16.25 22.87 18.70
CA THR A 80 15.63 24.17 18.90
C THR A 80 14.10 24.03 18.83
N ALA A 81 13.37 25.05 19.27
CA ALA A 81 11.91 25.09 19.14
C ALA A 81 11.44 25.01 17.67
N GLU A 82 12.29 25.42 16.73
CA GLU A 82 12.08 25.38 15.28
C GLU A 82 12.48 24.02 14.65
N GLY A 83 12.94 23.06 15.45
CA GLY A 83 13.34 21.74 14.99
C GLY A 83 14.75 21.66 14.39
N GLN A 84 15.61 22.65 14.61
CA GLN A 84 17.01 22.61 14.16
C GLN A 84 17.94 22.02 15.22
N ILE A 85 19.13 21.57 14.83
CA ILE A 85 20.13 21.03 15.77
C ILE A 85 20.67 22.14 16.70
N ASN A 86 20.61 21.90 18.01
CA ASN A 86 21.13 22.80 19.03
C ASN A 86 22.58 22.45 19.40
N PHE A 87 23.54 23.02 18.67
CA PHE A 87 24.97 22.80 18.88
C PHE A 87 25.47 23.23 20.27
N ILE A 88 24.83 24.22 20.91
CA ILE A 88 25.23 24.68 22.25
C ILE A 88 24.96 23.58 23.27
N ALA A 89 23.74 23.04 23.26
CA ALA A 89 23.36 21.95 24.16
C ALA A 89 24.18 20.66 23.93
N ILE A 90 24.51 20.36 22.67
CA ILE A 90 25.41 19.25 22.31
C ILE A 90 26.82 19.50 22.87
N SER A 91 27.36 20.70 22.69
CA SER A 91 28.68 21.10 23.20
C SER A 91 28.77 20.94 24.72
N ASP A 92 27.77 21.42 25.45
CA ASP A 92 27.77 21.34 26.91
C ASP A 92 27.63 19.90 27.41
N SER A 93 26.82 19.07 26.73
CA SER A 93 26.71 17.65 27.07
C SER A 93 28.00 16.88 26.78
N LEU A 94 28.72 17.23 25.70
CA LEU A 94 30.02 16.64 25.37
C LEU A 94 31.10 16.99 26.39
N LYS A 95 31.12 18.23 26.90
CA LYS A 95 32.05 18.67 27.95
C LYS A 95 31.83 17.93 29.27
N LEU A 96 30.58 17.53 29.55
CA LEU A 96 30.21 16.81 30.76
C LEU A 96 30.48 15.30 30.67
N MET A 97 30.66 14.74 29.46
CA MET A 97 31.00 13.34 29.31
C MET A 97 32.48 13.10 29.62
N ALA A 98 32.73 12.08 30.45
CA ALA A 98 34.09 11.71 30.85
C ALA A 98 34.92 11.27 29.64
N GLY A 99 36.19 11.69 29.59
CA GLY A 99 37.19 11.11 28.68
C GLY A 99 37.65 11.96 27.49
N LYS A 100 37.22 13.23 27.35
CA LYS A 100 37.76 14.16 26.33
C LYS A 100 38.09 15.52 26.94
N SER A 101 39.11 16.19 26.40
CA SER A 101 39.49 17.54 26.83
C SER A 101 38.54 18.60 26.26
N TYR A 102 38.39 19.72 26.97
CA TYR A 102 37.60 20.87 26.50
C TYR A 102 38.07 21.39 25.12
N THR A 103 39.38 21.34 24.85
CA THR A 103 39.98 21.72 23.57
C THR A 103 39.50 20.81 22.44
N GLU A 104 39.53 19.49 22.64
CA GLU A 104 39.06 18.51 21.62
C GLU A 104 37.57 18.67 21.32
N VAL A 105 36.74 18.87 22.34
CA VAL A 105 35.30 19.12 22.16
C VAL A 105 35.07 20.41 21.38
N SER A 106 35.83 21.47 21.67
CA SER A 106 35.69 22.76 20.99
C SER A 106 36.11 22.67 19.52
N VAL A 107 37.19 21.94 19.21
CA VAL A 107 37.62 21.64 17.84
C VAL A 107 36.56 20.82 17.10
N PHE A 108 35.98 19.81 17.75
CA PHE A 108 34.88 19.02 17.17
C PHE A 108 33.67 19.90 16.88
N ILE A 109 33.22 20.75 17.81
CA ILE A 109 32.04 21.60 17.61
C ILE A 109 32.24 22.58 16.45
N SER A 110 33.42 23.18 16.33
CA SER A 110 33.76 24.03 15.17
C SER A 110 33.68 23.25 13.85
N LYS A 111 34.14 21.98 13.84
CA LYS A 111 34.01 21.10 12.68
C LYS A 111 32.54 20.70 12.43
N ALA A 112 31.80 20.37 13.49
CA ALA A 112 30.42 19.92 13.46
C ALA A 112 29.47 20.96 12.85
N GLN A 113 29.73 22.26 13.06
CA GLN A 113 28.96 23.33 12.41
C GLN A 113 29.12 23.34 10.88
N SER A 114 30.22 22.80 10.36
CA SER A 114 30.46 22.66 8.91
C SER A 114 30.03 21.30 8.33
N MET A 115 29.77 20.32 9.20
CA MET A 115 29.33 18.98 8.81
C MET A 115 27.90 18.97 8.30
N ARG A 116 27.54 17.98 7.48
CA ARG A 116 26.14 17.77 7.10
C ARG A 116 25.40 17.13 8.26
N TRP A 117 24.21 17.63 8.57
CA TRP A 117 23.33 17.06 9.59
C TRP A 117 22.05 16.52 8.98
N ASP A 118 22.09 16.02 7.74
CA ASP A 118 20.91 15.43 7.12
C ASP A 118 20.55 14.10 7.82
N ASP A 119 19.27 13.85 8.07
CA ASP A 119 18.73 12.64 8.71
C ASP A 119 17.52 12.15 7.91
N ASN A 120 17.70 11.02 7.23
CA ASN A 120 16.63 10.37 6.47
C ASN A 120 16.91 8.87 6.33
N HIS A 121 16.05 8.06 6.96
CA HIS A 121 16.21 6.62 7.05
C HIS A 121 15.21 5.84 6.18
N VAL A 122 14.33 6.51 5.43
CA VAL A 122 13.22 5.88 4.70
C VAL A 122 13.75 4.80 3.75
N SER A 123 14.82 5.07 3.01
CA SER A 123 15.40 4.11 2.05
C SER A 123 16.01 2.87 2.71
N LEU A 124 16.64 3.02 3.88
CA LEU A 124 17.14 1.88 4.65
C LEU A 124 15.99 1.06 5.22
N ILE A 125 14.99 1.71 5.82
CA ILE A 125 13.80 1.03 6.35
C ILE A 125 13.05 0.31 5.23
N PHE A 126 12.94 0.94 4.06
CA PHE A 126 12.35 0.34 2.87
C PHE A 126 13.13 -0.90 2.43
N ASN A 127 14.47 -0.85 2.37
CA ASN A 127 15.32 -2.01 2.07
C ASN A 127 15.09 -3.16 3.05
N MET A 128 15.08 -2.88 4.36
CA MET A 128 14.82 -3.88 5.38
C MET A 128 13.41 -4.47 5.25
N MET A 129 12.41 -3.63 4.96
CA MET A 129 11.01 -4.05 4.83
C MET A 129 10.78 -4.89 3.56
N ARG A 130 11.37 -4.51 2.42
CA ARG A 130 11.28 -5.33 1.20
C ARG A 130 12.00 -6.66 1.38
N TYR A 131 13.13 -6.70 2.10
CA TYR A 131 13.78 -7.95 2.45
C TYR A 131 12.84 -8.86 3.24
N VAL A 132 12.19 -8.33 4.28
CA VAL A 132 11.22 -9.09 5.09
C VAL A 132 10.10 -9.65 4.22
N MET A 133 9.53 -8.85 3.33
CA MET A 133 8.45 -9.27 2.44
C MET A 133 8.91 -10.33 1.43
N LEU A 134 10.02 -10.10 0.72
CA LEU A 134 10.58 -11.06 -0.24
C LEU A 134 10.99 -12.36 0.42
N LYS A 135 11.63 -12.30 1.60
CA LYS A 135 11.98 -13.49 2.37
C LYS A 135 10.73 -14.23 2.83
N LYS A 136 9.68 -13.51 3.26
CA LYS A 136 8.41 -14.14 3.64
C LYS A 136 7.73 -14.81 2.45
N PHE A 137 7.77 -14.19 1.26
CA PHE A 137 7.27 -14.82 0.04
C PHE A 137 8.05 -16.10 -0.25
N ALA A 138 9.38 -16.06 -0.26
CA ALA A 138 10.23 -17.22 -0.48
C ALA A 138 10.01 -18.35 0.54
N GLU A 139 9.76 -18.01 1.81
CA GLU A 139 9.45 -18.99 2.87
C GLU A 139 8.09 -19.67 2.66
N VAL A 140 7.13 -19.00 2.02
CA VAL A 140 5.78 -19.52 1.77
C VAL A 140 5.72 -20.30 0.45
N THR A 141 6.35 -19.80 -0.61
CA THR A 141 6.35 -20.43 -1.95
C THR A 141 7.50 -21.42 -2.14
N GLY A 142 8.51 -21.40 -1.27
CA GLY A 142 9.75 -22.18 -1.39
C GLY A 142 10.85 -21.51 -2.21
N SER A 143 10.48 -20.64 -3.16
CA SER A 143 11.40 -19.83 -3.99
C SER A 143 10.74 -18.55 -4.48
N LEU A 144 11.51 -17.64 -5.06
CA LEU A 144 11.01 -16.44 -5.76
C LEU A 144 10.95 -16.64 -7.27
N ASN A 145 10.58 -17.85 -7.72
CA ASN A 145 10.33 -18.08 -9.15
C ASN A 145 9.03 -17.36 -9.57
N GLY A 146 9.08 -16.63 -10.68
CA GLY A 146 7.97 -15.77 -11.10
C GLY A 146 7.56 -15.93 -12.56
N SER A 147 6.43 -16.59 -12.81
CA SER A 147 5.76 -16.59 -14.11
C SER A 147 4.25 -16.44 -13.91
N LEU A 148 3.61 -15.61 -14.73
CA LEU A 148 2.15 -15.49 -14.82
C LEU A 148 1.60 -16.46 -15.88
N GLY A 149 2.40 -16.79 -16.89
CA GLY A 149 2.08 -17.73 -17.96
C GLY A 149 1.05 -17.15 -18.92
N HIS A 150 0.16 -17.98 -19.45
CA HIS A 150 -0.75 -17.55 -20.53
C HIS A 150 -2.16 -17.18 -20.06
N PHE A 151 -2.71 -16.13 -20.66
CA PHE A 151 -4.13 -15.85 -20.73
C PHE A 151 -4.73 -16.53 -21.95
N LYS A 152 -5.79 -17.33 -21.75
CA LYS A 152 -6.47 -18.06 -22.83
C LYS A 152 -7.98 -17.84 -22.77
N GLU A 153 -8.56 -17.39 -23.87
CA GLU A 153 -9.99 -17.15 -24.07
C GLU A 153 -10.42 -17.66 -25.46
N ALA A 154 -11.20 -18.73 -25.52
CA ALA A 154 -11.57 -19.39 -26.78
C ALA A 154 -10.34 -19.64 -27.68
N ASP A 155 -10.22 -18.91 -28.79
CA ASP A 155 -9.10 -19.01 -29.75
C ASP A 155 -8.01 -17.94 -29.53
N LEU A 156 -8.14 -17.07 -28.52
CA LEU A 156 -7.15 -16.04 -28.16
C LEU A 156 -6.16 -16.58 -27.12
N ASP A 157 -4.86 -16.46 -27.41
CA ASP A 157 -3.76 -16.81 -26.50
C ASP A 157 -2.81 -15.61 -26.35
N ILE A 158 -2.57 -15.19 -25.12
CA ILE A 158 -1.71 -14.06 -24.78
C ILE A 158 -0.72 -14.50 -23.70
N ASP A 159 0.57 -14.35 -23.96
CA ASP A 159 1.61 -14.53 -22.95
C ASP A 159 1.62 -13.33 -21.99
N LEU A 160 1.35 -13.55 -20.70
CA LEU A 160 1.38 -12.50 -19.68
C LEU A 160 2.81 -12.10 -19.31
N ASP A 161 3.80 -12.92 -19.67
CA ASP A 161 5.20 -12.74 -19.32
C ASP A 161 5.96 -11.89 -20.36
N GLN A 162 5.27 -11.47 -21.44
CA GLN A 162 5.82 -10.78 -22.62
C GLN A 162 6.56 -9.46 -22.34
N TYR A 163 6.32 -8.82 -21.20
CA TYR A 163 6.85 -7.49 -20.87
C TYR A 163 8.20 -7.52 -20.13
N TRP A 164 8.63 -8.69 -19.65
CA TRP A 164 9.87 -8.79 -18.89
C TRP A 164 11.09 -8.89 -19.80
N THR A 165 12.04 -8.00 -19.57
CA THR A 165 13.36 -8.06 -20.22
C THR A 165 14.28 -9.04 -19.50
N THR A 166 15.49 -9.25 -20.05
CA THR A 166 16.54 -10.07 -19.43
C THR A 166 16.97 -9.58 -18.04
N GLU A 167 16.67 -8.32 -17.68
CA GLU A 167 16.91 -7.77 -16.34
C GLU A 167 15.97 -8.33 -15.27
N TYR A 168 14.94 -9.08 -15.66
CA TYR A 168 13.93 -9.66 -14.77
C TYR A 168 14.02 -11.20 -14.80
N PRO A 169 14.94 -11.81 -14.02
CA PRO A 169 15.10 -13.26 -14.00
C PRO A 169 13.84 -13.96 -13.52
N GLU A 170 13.49 -15.05 -14.21
CA GLU A 170 12.36 -15.88 -13.85
C GLU A 170 12.63 -16.75 -12.64
N GLU A 171 13.81 -17.37 -12.57
CA GLU A 171 14.19 -18.29 -11.51
C GLU A 171 15.01 -17.58 -10.43
N CYS A 172 14.60 -17.74 -9.17
CA CYS A 172 15.32 -17.20 -8.02
C CYS A 172 15.07 -18.04 -6.77
N ALA A 173 16.06 -18.82 -6.35
CA ALA A 173 15.97 -19.58 -5.09
C ALA A 173 16.00 -18.68 -3.83
N PHE A 174 16.44 -17.43 -3.96
CA PHE A 174 16.57 -16.45 -2.85
C PHE A 174 17.34 -16.98 -1.63
N THR A 175 18.45 -17.69 -1.90
CA THR A 175 19.35 -18.30 -0.90
C THR A 175 20.61 -17.50 -0.61
N THR A 176 20.89 -16.45 -1.39
CA THR A 176 22.03 -15.56 -1.19
C THR A 176 21.56 -14.11 -1.07
N TRP A 177 22.40 -13.23 -0.55
CA TRP A 177 22.05 -11.82 -0.37
C TRP A 177 21.71 -11.14 -1.72
N PRO A 178 20.73 -10.24 -1.76
CA PRO A 178 20.44 -9.42 -2.95
C PRO A 178 21.54 -8.37 -3.20
N THR A 179 22.35 -8.11 -2.17
CA THR A 179 23.54 -7.28 -2.23
C THR A 179 24.73 -8.18 -2.58
N GLN A 180 24.90 -8.48 -3.87
CA GLN A 180 26.05 -9.30 -4.27
C GLN A 180 27.34 -8.50 -4.03
N PRO A 181 28.42 -9.11 -3.51
CA PRO A 181 29.73 -8.50 -3.55
C PRO A 181 30.11 -8.35 -5.04
N PRO A 182 30.22 -7.12 -5.58
CA PRO A 182 30.70 -6.99 -6.94
C PRO A 182 32.14 -7.48 -6.97
N ALA A 183 32.51 -8.13 -8.08
CA ALA A 183 33.92 -8.20 -8.44
C ALA A 183 34.44 -6.75 -8.48
N ALA A 184 35.28 -6.39 -7.49
CA ALA A 184 35.85 -5.07 -7.20
C ALA A 184 34.95 -4.04 -6.46
N GLY A 185 35.09 -3.97 -5.12
CA GLY A 185 35.30 -2.70 -4.40
C GLY A 185 34.12 -1.74 -4.17
N HIS A 186 32.87 -2.12 -4.46
CA HIS A 186 31.70 -1.23 -4.26
C HIS A 186 30.80 -1.67 -3.08
N TYR A 187 31.38 -1.87 -1.89
CA TYR A 187 30.64 -2.05 -0.63
C TYR A 187 30.73 -0.81 0.24
N VAL A 188 29.76 -0.64 1.14
CA VAL A 188 29.78 0.45 2.12
C VAL A 188 30.90 0.21 3.12
N SER A 189 31.82 1.17 3.24
CA SER A 189 32.86 1.12 4.27
C SER A 189 32.24 1.37 5.64
N VAL A 190 32.38 0.41 6.56
CA VAL A 190 31.78 0.50 7.90
C VAL A 190 32.82 0.77 8.97
N MET A 191 32.48 1.61 9.95
CA MET A 191 33.35 1.86 11.10
C MET A 191 32.58 1.81 12.42
N PHE A 192 33.13 1.09 13.40
CA PHE A 192 32.60 1.05 14.75
C PHE A 192 32.94 2.34 15.50
N LEU A 193 31.92 3.00 16.07
CA LEU A 193 32.05 4.21 16.87
C LEU A 193 32.09 3.89 18.36
N ASP A 194 33.30 3.76 18.89
CA ASP A 194 33.52 3.71 20.35
C ASP A 194 33.59 5.12 20.96
N ASP A 195 34.16 6.07 20.21
CA ASP A 195 34.29 7.46 20.64
C ASP A 195 32.94 8.18 20.86
N PRO A 196 32.88 9.19 21.74
CA PRO A 196 31.66 9.95 22.03
C PRO A 196 31.16 10.81 20.84
N PHE A 197 32.02 11.08 19.86
CA PHE A 197 31.68 11.79 18.63
C PHE A 197 32.53 11.29 17.44
N PRO A 198 32.02 11.35 16.20
CA PRO A 198 32.73 10.80 15.04
C PRO A 198 33.85 11.74 14.60
N ALA A 199 34.93 11.16 14.05
CA ALA A 199 36.02 11.92 13.46
C ALA A 199 35.69 12.46 12.05
N ASN A 200 34.73 11.86 11.34
CA ASN A 200 34.36 12.16 9.96
C ASN A 200 32.90 12.61 9.82
N ASP A 201 32.54 13.08 8.61
CA ASP A 201 31.18 13.52 8.26
C ASP A 201 30.32 12.36 7.72
N SER A 202 30.74 11.11 7.89
CA SER A 202 30.01 9.95 7.42
C SER A 202 28.68 9.80 8.16
N SER A 203 27.69 9.16 7.51
CA SER A 203 26.41 8.83 8.14
C SER A 203 26.65 7.91 9.33
N ALA A 204 26.13 8.28 10.51
CA ALA A 204 26.33 7.54 11.75
C ALA A 204 25.01 6.94 12.25
N LEU A 205 24.91 5.62 12.28
CA LEU A 205 23.75 4.85 12.74
C LEU A 205 23.84 4.53 14.24
N ASP A 206 22.72 4.54 14.94
CA ASP A 206 22.62 3.99 16.29
C ASP A 206 22.00 2.59 16.22
N LEU A 207 22.85 1.58 16.43
CA LEU A 207 22.56 0.15 16.38
C LEU A 207 22.77 -0.53 17.74
N ARG A 208 22.82 0.24 18.84
CA ARG A 208 22.80 -0.35 20.20
C ARG A 208 21.56 -1.25 20.36
N GLY A 209 21.52 -2.21 21.27
CA GLY A 209 20.31 -3.02 21.50
C GLY A 209 19.92 -4.02 20.40
N LEU A 210 20.59 -3.99 19.25
CA LEU A 210 20.55 -5.06 18.25
C LEU A 210 21.57 -6.14 18.62
N THR A 211 21.28 -7.39 18.23
CA THR A 211 22.27 -8.48 18.31
C THR A 211 23.34 -8.31 17.23
N GLU A 212 24.42 -9.11 17.29
CA GLU A 212 25.45 -9.15 16.26
C GLU A 212 24.87 -9.40 14.86
N ASP A 213 24.10 -10.49 14.68
CA ASP A 213 23.45 -10.81 13.40
C ASP A 213 22.50 -9.70 12.91
N GLN A 214 21.75 -9.08 13.82
CA GLN A 214 20.82 -8.00 13.49
C GLN A 214 21.59 -6.74 13.05
N THR A 215 22.74 -6.47 13.66
CA THR A 215 23.63 -5.36 13.29
C THR A 215 24.19 -5.58 11.90
N ILE A 216 24.72 -6.79 11.62
CA ILE A 216 25.23 -7.16 10.29
C ILE A 216 24.11 -7.04 9.24
N PHE A 217 22.90 -7.53 9.52
CA PHE A 217 21.76 -7.39 8.62
C PHE A 217 21.49 -5.93 8.25
N VAL A 218 21.43 -5.01 9.22
CA VAL A 218 21.19 -3.58 8.94
C VAL A 218 22.31 -2.99 8.07
N LEU A 219 23.57 -3.33 8.35
CA LEU A 219 24.71 -2.85 7.57
C LEU A 219 24.69 -3.39 6.13
N ILE A 220 24.34 -4.67 5.95
CA ILE A 220 24.19 -5.26 4.61
C ILE A 220 23.13 -4.53 3.80
N MET A 221 22.01 -4.13 4.41
CA MET A 221 20.92 -3.39 3.73
C MET A 221 21.31 -1.97 3.27
N LEU A 222 22.50 -1.46 3.61
CA LEU A 222 23.06 -0.21 3.07
C LEU A 222 23.73 -0.39 1.70
N ASN A 223 24.13 -1.62 1.35
CA ASN A 223 24.80 -1.90 0.09
C ASN A 223 23.84 -1.79 -1.11
N ALA A 224 24.42 -1.79 -2.31
CA ALA A 224 23.65 -1.83 -3.55
C ALA A 224 22.80 -3.11 -3.60
N TRP A 225 21.52 -2.96 -3.96
CA TRP A 225 20.60 -4.06 -4.14
C TRP A 225 20.52 -4.39 -5.63
N THR A 226 20.79 -5.63 -5.98
CA THR A 226 20.69 -6.13 -7.35
C THR A 226 19.39 -6.91 -7.49
N ARG A 227 18.60 -6.60 -8.53
CA ARG A 227 17.41 -7.38 -8.89
C ARG A 227 17.79 -8.82 -9.21
N ARG A 228 17.01 -9.77 -8.70
CA ARG A 228 17.23 -11.20 -8.91
C ARG A 228 15.97 -11.97 -9.30
N SER A 229 14.82 -11.31 -9.29
CA SER A 229 13.53 -11.92 -9.59
C SER A 229 12.59 -10.93 -10.29
N ARG A 230 11.48 -11.46 -10.80
CA ARG A 230 10.35 -10.70 -11.37
C ARG A 230 9.45 -10.02 -10.33
N PHE A 231 9.73 -10.18 -9.03
CA PHE A 231 8.96 -9.53 -7.98
C PHE A 231 9.11 -8.00 -8.07
N LYS A 232 7.99 -7.30 -7.95
CA LYS A 232 7.92 -5.84 -8.11
C LYS A 232 8.78 -5.12 -7.06
N LEU A 233 8.86 -5.65 -5.84
CA LEU A 233 9.70 -5.10 -4.75
C LEU A 233 11.20 -5.35 -4.92
N ASP A 234 11.61 -6.28 -5.79
CA ASP A 234 13.00 -6.69 -5.98
C ASP A 234 13.74 -5.81 -7.01
N PHE A 235 13.35 -4.54 -7.15
CA PHE A 235 14.01 -3.62 -8.06
C PHE A 235 15.44 -3.27 -7.60
N SER A 236 16.33 -3.05 -8.56
CA SER A 236 17.70 -2.64 -8.30
C SER A 236 17.74 -1.24 -7.66
N LEU A 237 18.62 -1.06 -6.67
CA LEU A 237 18.86 0.21 -6.00
C LEU A 237 20.37 0.39 -5.79
N PRO A 238 20.94 1.57 -6.07
CA PRO A 238 22.35 1.81 -5.75
C PRO A 238 22.59 1.74 -4.23
N GLN A 239 23.87 1.65 -3.84
CA GLN A 239 24.24 1.73 -2.44
C GLN A 239 23.70 3.02 -1.79
N LEU A 240 23.25 2.91 -0.54
CA LEU A 240 22.60 4.01 0.17
C LEU A 240 23.60 5.07 0.63
N THR A 241 24.84 4.67 0.93
CA THR A 241 25.95 5.56 1.30
C THR A 241 27.28 4.93 0.90
N HIS A 242 28.34 5.72 0.76
CA HIS A 242 29.71 5.21 0.51
C HIS A 242 30.40 4.73 1.80
N ALA A 243 30.11 5.39 2.92
CA ALA A 243 30.66 5.07 4.22
C ALA A 243 29.60 5.25 5.31
N ALA A 244 29.63 4.37 6.29
CA ALA A 244 28.72 4.36 7.42
C ALA A 244 29.49 4.12 8.72
N ALA A 245 29.32 5.03 9.66
CA ALA A 245 29.72 4.81 11.03
C ALA A 245 28.54 4.19 11.79
N TYR A 246 28.80 3.33 12.77
CA TYR A 246 27.72 2.79 13.60
C TYR A 246 28.15 2.69 15.05
N ARG A 247 27.20 2.99 15.93
CA ARG A 247 27.33 2.76 17.37
C ARG A 247 26.55 1.50 17.70
N GLY A 248 27.23 0.42 18.05
CA GLY A 248 26.62 -0.87 18.33
C GLY A 248 26.96 -1.40 19.72
N SER A 249 26.26 -2.44 20.16
CA SER A 249 26.65 -3.22 21.35
C SER A 249 27.82 -4.17 21.07
N TYR A 250 28.02 -4.51 19.79
CA TYR A 250 29.05 -5.42 19.30
C TYR A 250 29.82 -4.74 18.16
N ASN A 251 31.13 -4.96 18.10
CA ASN A 251 31.95 -4.55 16.97
C ASN A 251 31.98 -5.68 15.93
N VAL A 252 31.23 -5.48 14.85
CA VAL A 252 31.05 -6.46 13.75
C VAL A 252 31.84 -6.10 12.50
N THR A 253 32.74 -5.10 12.58
CA THR A 253 33.46 -4.57 11.41
C THR A 253 34.30 -5.66 10.73
N THR A 254 35.01 -6.49 11.48
CA THR A 254 35.82 -7.58 10.91
C THR A 254 34.96 -8.60 10.18
N THR A 255 33.86 -9.06 10.79
CA THR A 255 32.92 -10.02 10.17
C THR A 255 32.29 -9.44 8.91
N TYR A 256 31.89 -8.17 8.94
CA TYR A 256 31.33 -7.48 7.78
C TYR A 256 32.34 -7.33 6.65
N ASP A 257 33.58 -6.92 6.95
CA ASP A 257 34.64 -6.78 5.95
C ASP A 257 35.04 -8.13 5.35
N ASN A 258 35.11 -9.18 6.17
CA ASN A 258 35.37 -10.54 5.71
C ASN A 258 34.28 -11.04 4.75
N TRP A 259 33.02 -10.75 5.07
CA TRP A 259 31.88 -11.03 4.20
C TRP A 259 31.95 -10.24 2.90
N ALA A 260 32.22 -8.93 2.98
CA ALA A 260 32.33 -8.05 1.82
C ALA A 260 33.47 -8.48 0.87
N ASN A 261 34.56 -9.01 1.43
CA ASN A 261 35.69 -9.58 0.69
C ASN A 261 35.46 -11.03 0.22
N GLY A 262 34.31 -11.64 0.54
CA GLY A 262 33.97 -13.02 0.15
C GLY A 262 34.73 -14.11 0.90
N THR A 263 35.42 -13.76 1.99
CA THR A 263 36.20 -14.69 2.83
C THR A 263 35.36 -15.38 3.91
N GLU A 264 34.20 -14.81 4.24
CA GLU A 264 33.27 -15.33 5.25
C GLU A 264 31.83 -15.34 4.71
N GLN A 265 31.07 -16.39 5.00
CA GLN A 265 29.66 -16.47 4.62
C GLN A 265 28.78 -16.05 5.80
N VAL A 266 28.01 -14.98 5.60
CA VAL A 266 26.99 -14.54 6.56
C VAL A 266 25.64 -15.12 6.14
N ALA A 267 25.01 -15.86 7.04
CA ALA A 267 23.71 -16.46 6.81
C ALA A 267 22.61 -15.39 6.68
N MET A 268 21.69 -15.60 5.75
CA MET A 268 20.52 -14.75 5.59
C MET A 268 19.52 -15.00 6.74
N PRO A 269 19.03 -13.96 7.44
CA PRO A 269 18.03 -14.11 8.49
C PRO A 269 16.68 -14.53 7.90
N SER A 270 15.87 -15.21 8.72
CA SER A 270 14.46 -15.47 8.42
C SER A 270 13.65 -14.19 8.37
N SER A 271 12.47 -14.22 7.74
CA SER A 271 11.57 -13.05 7.68
C SER A 271 11.21 -12.53 9.08
N ALA A 272 11.01 -13.42 10.05
CA ALA A 272 10.69 -13.07 11.44
C ALA A 272 11.87 -12.39 12.16
N SER A 273 13.09 -12.91 12.01
CA SER A 273 14.29 -12.31 12.63
C SER A 273 14.62 -10.94 12.02
N ALA A 274 14.52 -10.82 10.68
CA ALA A 274 14.69 -9.55 9.98
C ALA A 274 13.62 -8.51 10.37
N TRP A 275 12.37 -8.94 10.55
CA TRP A 275 11.31 -8.08 11.05
C TRP A 275 11.59 -7.61 12.48
N GLU A 276 12.06 -8.49 13.35
CA GLU A 276 12.49 -8.12 14.70
C GLU A 276 13.62 -7.08 14.70
N ALA A 277 14.62 -7.24 13.84
CA ALA A 277 15.70 -6.28 13.66
C ALA A 277 15.17 -4.90 13.25
N LEU A 278 14.26 -4.86 12.27
CA LEU A 278 13.58 -3.63 11.83
C LEU A 278 12.84 -2.97 12.99
N ARG A 279 12.10 -3.75 13.79
CA ARG A 279 11.36 -3.22 14.94
C ARG A 279 12.24 -2.62 16.01
N LYS A 280 13.32 -3.30 16.38
CA LYS A 280 14.29 -2.78 17.33
C LYS A 280 14.92 -1.50 16.80
N TYR A 281 15.33 -1.50 15.53
CA TYR A 281 15.93 -0.33 14.89
C TYR A 281 15.00 0.89 14.88
N VAL A 282 13.75 0.74 14.42
CA VAL A 282 12.76 1.83 14.36
C VAL A 282 12.40 2.32 15.75
N THR A 283 12.15 1.41 16.71
CA THR A 283 11.74 1.77 18.07
C THR A 283 12.87 2.50 18.81
N GLN A 284 14.10 2.00 18.68
CA GLN A 284 15.25 2.60 19.32
C GLN A 284 15.54 3.99 18.77
N ASN A 285 15.56 4.14 17.45
CA ASN A 285 15.86 5.41 16.78
C ASN A 285 14.63 6.34 16.69
N ARG A 286 13.47 5.89 17.17
CA ARG A 286 12.18 6.61 17.17
C ARG A 286 11.75 7.09 15.79
N LEU A 287 12.04 6.29 14.76
CA LEU A 287 11.86 6.61 13.35
C LEU A 287 10.45 6.30 12.84
N PHE A 288 9.42 6.60 13.63
CA PHE A 288 8.04 6.22 13.32
C PHE A 288 7.50 6.92 12.07
N GLU A 289 7.88 8.19 11.85
CA GLU A 289 7.54 8.93 10.63
C GLU A 289 8.19 8.28 9.38
N HIS A 290 9.49 7.97 9.45
CA HIS A 290 10.19 7.33 8.32
C HIS A 290 9.62 5.93 8.02
N PHE A 291 9.23 5.19 9.05
CA PHE A 291 8.55 3.91 8.89
C PHE A 291 7.19 4.06 8.18
N SER A 292 6.39 5.06 8.58
CA SER A 292 5.09 5.35 7.95
C SER A 292 5.25 5.63 6.44
N THR A 293 6.26 6.43 6.06
CA THR A 293 6.59 6.70 4.66
C THR A 293 7.00 5.44 3.90
N ALA A 294 7.87 4.62 4.50
CA ALA A 294 8.30 3.35 3.87
C ALA A 294 7.13 2.36 3.71
N LEU A 295 6.23 2.30 4.69
CA LEU A 295 5.02 1.48 4.65
C LEU A 295 4.06 1.91 3.55
N TYR A 296 3.88 3.22 3.34
CA TYR A 296 3.05 3.75 2.24
C TYR A 296 3.58 3.26 0.88
N LEU A 297 4.90 3.41 0.65
CA LEU A 297 5.55 2.93 -0.57
C LEU A 297 5.43 1.42 -0.73
N MET A 298 5.65 0.67 0.35
CA MET A 298 5.51 -0.79 0.36
C MET A 298 4.10 -1.20 -0.04
N SER A 299 3.08 -0.60 0.57
CA SER A 299 1.67 -0.93 0.35
C SER A 299 1.23 -0.64 -1.09
N ALA A 300 1.77 0.41 -1.72
CA ALA A 300 1.47 0.75 -3.11
C ALA A 300 2.21 -0.14 -4.13
N MET A 301 3.41 -0.64 -3.79
CA MET A 301 4.30 -1.34 -4.72
C MET A 301 4.28 -2.86 -4.60
N THR A 302 3.69 -3.43 -3.53
CA THR A 302 3.78 -4.88 -3.29
C THR A 302 2.97 -5.70 -4.30
N TYR A 303 1.71 -5.31 -4.56
CA TYR A 303 0.79 -6.12 -5.36
C TYR A 303 0.22 -5.36 -6.56
N GLN A 304 -0.18 -6.13 -7.57
CA GLN A 304 -1.00 -5.69 -8.68
C GLN A 304 -2.01 -6.78 -9.07
N PHE A 305 -3.02 -6.43 -9.85
CA PHE A 305 -4.00 -7.39 -10.34
C PHE A 305 -3.36 -8.34 -11.36
N VAL A 306 -3.77 -9.61 -11.32
CA VAL A 306 -3.64 -10.49 -12.49
C VAL A 306 -4.90 -10.25 -13.34
N PRO A 307 -4.77 -9.74 -14.58
CA PRO A 307 -5.93 -9.29 -15.32
C PRO A 307 -6.92 -10.40 -15.71
N GLU A 308 -8.22 -10.07 -15.69
CA GLU A 308 -9.28 -11.01 -16.07
C GLU A 308 -9.71 -10.92 -17.55
N THR A 309 -9.30 -9.87 -18.25
CA THR A 309 -9.65 -9.60 -19.66
C THR A 309 -8.41 -9.31 -20.49
N ALA A 310 -8.48 -9.52 -21.81
CA ALA A 310 -7.40 -9.25 -22.73
C ALA A 310 -6.93 -7.78 -22.68
N GLU A 311 -7.84 -6.82 -22.62
CA GLU A 311 -7.53 -5.39 -22.51
C GLU A 311 -6.90 -5.05 -21.15
N GLY A 312 -7.27 -5.77 -20.09
CA GLY A 312 -6.70 -5.60 -18.77
C GLY A 312 -5.21 -5.98 -18.70
N ILE A 313 -4.71 -6.79 -19.65
CA ILE A 313 -3.30 -7.21 -19.71
C ILE A 313 -2.36 -6.01 -19.90
N ALA A 314 -2.83 -4.93 -20.50
CA ALA A 314 -2.07 -3.68 -20.66
C ALA A 314 -1.55 -3.11 -19.33
N TRP A 315 -2.18 -3.43 -18.19
CA TRP A 315 -1.70 -3.03 -16.86
C TRP A 315 -0.36 -3.64 -16.47
N LEU A 316 -0.03 -4.82 -17.00
CA LEU A 316 1.25 -5.50 -16.72
C LEU A 316 2.44 -4.78 -17.39
N ALA A 317 2.17 -4.00 -18.45
CA ALA A 317 3.18 -3.21 -19.15
C ALA A 317 3.56 -1.91 -18.43
N VAL A 318 2.82 -1.50 -17.39
CA VAL A 318 3.06 -0.24 -16.68
C VAL A 318 4.29 -0.36 -15.78
N ASP A 319 5.35 0.38 -16.09
CA ASP A 319 6.54 0.50 -15.26
C ASP A 319 6.33 1.55 -14.16
N TRP A 320 6.35 1.10 -12.91
CA TRP A 320 6.16 1.94 -11.73
C TRP A 320 7.50 2.45 -11.21
N LYS A 321 7.66 3.77 -11.16
CA LYS A 321 8.90 4.43 -10.73
C LYS A 321 8.73 5.00 -9.33
N ALA A 322 9.48 4.47 -8.36
CA ALA A 322 9.51 4.99 -7.00
C ALA A 322 10.66 5.99 -6.81
N VAL A 323 10.39 7.12 -6.17
CA VAL A 323 11.41 8.11 -5.79
C VAL A 323 11.60 8.04 -4.28
N LEU A 324 12.79 7.59 -3.88
CA LEU A 324 13.19 7.36 -2.51
C LEU A 324 14.20 8.44 -2.07
N PRO A 325 14.23 8.84 -0.79
CA PRO A 325 15.19 9.83 -0.33
C PRO A 325 16.61 9.24 -0.20
N SER A 326 17.65 10.01 -0.50
CA SER A 326 19.02 9.63 -0.18
C SER A 326 19.19 9.37 1.32
N PHE A 327 19.90 8.29 1.67
CA PHE A 327 20.10 7.90 3.05
C PHE A 327 21.13 8.80 3.74
N TYR A 328 20.74 9.34 4.89
CA TYR A 328 21.63 10.02 5.82
C TYR A 328 21.21 9.70 7.24
N SER A 329 22.17 9.64 8.17
CA SER A 329 21.90 9.31 9.56
C SER A 329 22.82 10.12 10.46
N ILE A 330 22.23 10.79 11.45
CA ILE A 330 22.99 11.45 12.53
C ILE A 330 22.76 10.81 13.90
N ARG A 331 21.79 9.88 14.00
CA ARG A 331 21.32 9.27 15.25
C ARG A 331 22.45 8.64 16.08
N GLY A 332 23.46 8.09 15.42
CA GLY A 332 24.63 7.46 16.06
C GLY A 332 25.82 8.36 16.29
N ARG A 333 25.80 9.63 15.85
CA ARG A 333 26.96 10.54 15.96
C ARG A 333 27.40 10.69 17.42
N THR A 334 26.46 10.95 18.32
CA THR A 334 26.75 10.95 19.75
C THR A 334 25.94 9.87 20.45
N SER A 335 26.40 9.45 21.64
CA SER A 335 25.72 8.43 22.44
C SER A 335 24.37 8.88 22.98
N PHE A 336 24.12 10.20 23.05
CA PHE A 336 23.00 10.78 23.78
C PHE A 336 21.89 11.37 22.90
N LEU A 337 22.12 11.60 21.60
CA LEU A 337 21.15 12.24 20.68
C LEU A 337 19.80 11.51 20.64
N ASN A 338 19.84 10.21 20.87
CA ASN A 338 18.70 9.31 20.79
C ASN A 338 18.20 8.81 22.17
N THR A 339 18.75 9.35 23.27
CA THR A 339 18.38 9.00 24.65
C THR A 339 17.63 10.15 25.32
N GLY A 340 16.71 9.90 26.25
CA GLY A 340 15.92 10.95 26.92
C GLY A 340 14.57 11.21 26.24
N ASP A 341 13.95 12.37 26.45
CA ASP A 341 12.60 12.66 25.94
C ASP A 341 12.61 13.02 24.45
N ALA A 342 11.75 12.36 23.67
CA ALA A 342 11.65 12.55 22.23
C ALA A 342 10.94 13.87 21.88
N ALA A 343 11.43 14.56 20.86
CA ALA A 343 10.80 15.77 20.32
C ALA A 343 9.99 15.47 19.05
N PHE A 344 8.99 16.33 18.79
CA PHE A 344 8.22 16.42 17.55
C PHE A 344 7.57 15.10 17.08
N LEU A 345 7.36 14.14 17.99
CA LEU A 345 6.67 12.91 17.64
C LEU A 345 5.19 13.16 17.36
N ASN A 346 4.78 12.85 16.14
CA ASN A 346 3.40 12.91 15.72
C ASN A 346 2.62 11.68 16.22
N GLN A 347 1.40 11.89 16.71
CA GLN A 347 0.54 10.82 17.23
C GLN A 347 0.15 9.82 16.15
N ARG A 348 -0.10 10.27 14.91
CA ARG A 348 -0.57 9.38 13.83
C ARG A 348 0.44 8.27 13.49
N PRO A 349 1.73 8.55 13.17
CA PRO A 349 2.72 7.50 12.95
C PRO A 349 2.97 6.60 14.17
N LEU A 350 2.81 7.13 15.39
CA LEU A 350 2.90 6.33 16.62
C LEU A 350 1.76 5.33 16.73
N ASP A 351 0.52 5.77 16.48
CA ASP A 351 -0.65 4.89 16.50
C ASP A 351 -0.54 3.81 15.41
N GLU A 352 -0.10 4.21 14.21
CA GLU A 352 0.16 3.29 13.10
C GLU A 352 1.27 2.28 13.45
N TRP A 353 2.36 2.73 14.08
CA TRP A 353 3.40 1.82 14.57
C TRP A 353 2.88 0.84 15.61
N GLY A 354 2.15 1.32 16.62
CA GLY A 354 1.56 0.49 17.68
C GLY A 354 0.54 -0.52 17.13
N TYR A 355 -0.09 -0.20 16.00
CA TYR A 355 -0.96 -1.11 15.26
C TYR A 355 -0.17 -2.19 14.51
N ILE A 356 0.91 -1.84 13.81
CA ILE A 356 1.59 -2.73 12.85
C ILE A 356 2.71 -3.56 13.46
N ALA A 357 3.43 -3.03 14.45
CA ALA A 357 4.70 -3.58 14.91
C ALA A 357 4.64 -5.04 15.38
N ASN A 358 3.47 -5.61 15.70
CA ASN A 358 3.42 -6.99 16.16
C ASN A 358 3.39 -8.03 15.03
N ARG A 359 2.77 -7.72 13.89
CA ARG A 359 2.36 -8.75 12.91
C ARG A 359 2.42 -8.23 11.47
N ILE A 360 3.23 -8.90 10.65
CA ILE A 360 3.45 -8.55 9.23
C ILE A 360 2.23 -8.82 8.34
N GLU A 361 1.30 -9.66 8.80
CA GLU A 361 0.02 -9.95 8.14
C GLU A 361 -0.87 -8.71 8.02
N LYS A 362 -0.66 -7.71 8.89
CA LYS A 362 -1.33 -6.40 8.77
C LYS A 362 -0.80 -5.61 7.57
N ILE A 363 0.51 -5.65 7.32
CA ILE A 363 1.13 -5.00 6.16
C ILE A 363 0.65 -5.69 4.87
N ASN A 364 0.55 -7.01 4.88
CA ASN A 364 0.01 -7.78 3.75
C ASN A 364 -1.41 -7.34 3.37
N LEU A 365 -2.30 -7.24 4.36
CA LEU A 365 -3.66 -6.76 4.13
C LEU A 365 -3.68 -5.31 3.62
N MET A 366 -2.89 -4.42 4.23
CA MET A 366 -2.77 -3.03 3.77
C MET A 366 -2.35 -2.95 2.32
N ALA A 367 -1.35 -3.74 1.91
CA ALA A 367 -0.88 -3.77 0.55
C ALA A 367 -1.95 -4.28 -0.43
N LEU A 368 -2.66 -5.37 -0.11
CA LEU A 368 -3.73 -5.89 -0.97
C LEU A 368 -4.88 -4.88 -1.14
N VAL A 369 -5.34 -4.28 -0.06
CA VAL A 369 -6.44 -3.30 -0.07
C VAL A 369 -6.02 -2.03 -0.81
N PHE A 370 -4.82 -1.50 -0.53
CA PHE A 370 -4.36 -0.27 -1.14
C PHE A 370 -4.03 -0.44 -2.62
N SER A 371 -3.37 -1.53 -3.02
CA SER A 371 -3.18 -1.84 -4.43
C SER A 371 -4.50 -1.94 -5.18
N GLN A 372 -5.50 -2.66 -4.66
CA GLN A 372 -6.83 -2.71 -5.30
C GLN A 372 -7.42 -1.30 -5.49
N ALA A 373 -7.29 -0.42 -4.50
CA ALA A 373 -7.84 0.93 -4.56
C ALA A 373 -7.13 1.79 -5.62
N VAL A 374 -5.80 1.73 -5.67
CA VAL A 374 -4.98 2.52 -6.60
C VAL A 374 -5.30 2.15 -8.05
N TYR A 375 -5.20 0.86 -8.39
CA TYR A 375 -5.40 0.38 -9.76
C TYR A 375 -6.84 0.59 -10.23
N SER A 376 -7.85 0.28 -9.40
CA SER A 376 -9.26 0.55 -9.73
C SER A 376 -9.57 2.04 -9.81
N GLY A 377 -8.84 2.88 -9.06
CA GLY A 377 -8.92 4.34 -9.07
C GLY A 377 -8.46 5.00 -10.36
N PHE A 378 -7.34 4.53 -10.90
CA PHE A 378 -6.91 4.94 -12.23
C PHE A 378 -7.91 4.48 -13.30
N ALA A 379 -8.32 3.20 -13.24
CA ALA A 379 -9.25 2.64 -14.22
C ALA A 379 -10.61 3.35 -14.24
N ILE A 380 -11.15 3.75 -13.08
CA ILE A 380 -12.44 4.46 -13.06
C ILE A 380 -12.37 5.82 -13.75
N ARG A 381 -11.25 6.55 -13.65
CA ARG A 381 -11.08 7.82 -14.37
C ARG A 381 -11.13 7.59 -15.88
N SER A 382 -10.41 6.57 -16.37
CA SER A 382 -10.43 6.17 -17.77
C SER A 382 -11.84 5.81 -18.24
N VAL A 383 -12.55 4.96 -17.48
CA VAL A 383 -13.91 4.53 -17.81
C VAL A 383 -14.90 5.68 -17.78
N ARG A 384 -14.81 6.59 -16.82
CA ARG A 384 -15.69 7.78 -16.75
C ARG A 384 -15.50 8.72 -17.93
N LYS A 385 -14.27 8.93 -18.39
CA LYS A 385 -13.99 9.70 -19.63
C LYS A 385 -14.62 9.05 -20.87
N CYS A 386 -14.86 7.73 -20.86
CA CYS A 386 -15.55 7.01 -21.94
C CYS A 386 -17.08 6.93 -21.74
N PHE A 387 -17.58 7.17 -20.54
CA PHE A 387 -19.01 7.03 -20.18
C PHE A 387 -19.76 8.36 -20.14
N GLU A 388 -19.06 9.44 -19.83
CA GLU A 388 -19.63 10.75 -19.55
C GLU A 388 -19.12 11.74 -20.59
N LEU A 389 -20.03 12.54 -21.14
CA LEU A 389 -19.66 13.67 -21.98
C LEU A 389 -19.16 14.79 -21.06
N GLU A 390 -17.87 15.08 -21.11
CA GLU A 390 -17.16 16.08 -20.30
C GLU A 390 -17.41 15.99 -18.77
N PRO A 391 -16.80 15.02 -18.06
CA PRO A 391 -16.94 14.89 -16.61
C PRO A 391 -16.24 16.05 -15.86
N GLN A 392 -16.98 17.13 -15.61
CA GLN A 392 -16.48 18.39 -15.03
C GLN A 392 -15.75 18.20 -13.69
N ASP A 393 -16.19 17.26 -12.85
CA ASP A 393 -15.55 16.97 -11.58
C ASP A 393 -14.14 16.37 -11.75
N LEU A 394 -13.93 15.53 -12.77
CA LEU A 394 -12.63 14.94 -13.08
C LEU A 394 -11.63 15.96 -13.64
N TYR A 395 -12.11 16.94 -14.43
CA TYR A 395 -11.29 18.03 -14.94
C TYR A 395 -10.91 19.02 -13.84
N GLN A 396 -11.83 19.31 -12.91
CA GLN A 396 -11.53 20.15 -11.75
C GLN A 396 -10.49 19.52 -10.83
N SER A 397 -10.50 18.19 -10.67
CA SER A 397 -9.54 17.46 -9.83
C SER A 397 -8.22 17.11 -10.54
N GLU A 398 -8.11 17.38 -11.84
CA GLU A 398 -7.01 16.91 -12.70
C GLU A 398 -5.64 17.43 -12.25
N SER A 399 -5.56 18.71 -11.88
CA SER A 399 -4.30 19.32 -11.39
C SER A 399 -3.79 18.66 -10.10
N MET A 400 -4.69 18.31 -9.18
CA MET A 400 -4.33 17.61 -7.95
C MET A 400 -3.97 16.15 -8.22
N PHE A 401 -4.66 15.52 -9.17
CA PHE A 401 -4.44 14.13 -9.54
C PHE A 401 -3.05 13.92 -10.15
N TYR A 402 -2.63 14.78 -11.09
CA TYR A 402 -1.30 14.66 -11.73
C TYR A 402 -0.15 15.25 -10.91
N SER A 403 -0.42 15.80 -9.72
CA SER A 403 0.64 16.12 -8.78
C SER A 403 1.33 14.83 -8.35
N VAL A 404 2.63 14.73 -8.62
CA VAL A 404 3.41 13.49 -8.42
C VAL A 404 3.30 12.93 -7.00
N GLU A 405 3.27 13.80 -5.98
CA GLU A 405 3.16 13.42 -4.57
C GLU A 405 1.78 12.86 -4.21
N ASN A 406 0.75 13.29 -4.95
CA ASN A 406 -0.64 12.94 -4.68
C ASN A 406 -1.14 11.80 -5.55
N LEU A 407 -0.53 11.54 -6.71
CA LEU A 407 -1.03 10.66 -7.77
C LEU A 407 -1.61 9.33 -7.26
N ILE A 408 -0.83 8.54 -6.52
CA ILE A 408 -1.27 7.23 -6.00
C ILE A 408 -2.43 7.38 -5.01
N SER A 409 -2.34 8.36 -4.11
CA SER A 409 -3.37 8.59 -3.08
C SER A 409 -4.66 9.14 -3.68
N ALA A 410 -4.53 10.01 -4.70
CA ALA A 410 -5.64 10.54 -5.47
C ALA A 410 -6.34 9.43 -6.25
N ALA A 411 -5.59 8.52 -6.89
CA ALA A 411 -6.17 7.34 -7.53
C ALA A 411 -6.97 6.49 -6.53
N ALA A 412 -6.38 6.13 -5.39
CA ALA A 412 -7.09 5.38 -4.36
C ALA A 412 -8.36 6.10 -3.85
N ALA A 413 -8.33 7.43 -3.72
CA ALA A 413 -9.45 8.24 -3.27
C ALA A 413 -10.57 8.33 -4.32
N GLU A 414 -10.24 8.33 -5.61
CA GLU A 414 -11.23 8.37 -6.70
C GLU A 414 -12.12 7.12 -6.72
N PHE A 415 -11.55 5.94 -6.44
CA PHE A 415 -12.37 4.73 -6.30
C PHE A 415 -13.08 4.68 -4.95
N THR A 416 -12.36 4.88 -3.85
CA THR A 416 -12.92 4.60 -2.52
C THR A 416 -13.86 5.68 -2.01
N ARG A 417 -13.70 6.93 -2.46
CA ARG A 417 -14.37 8.12 -1.91
C ARG A 417 -14.12 8.33 -0.41
N VAL A 418 -12.99 7.83 0.09
CA VAL A 418 -12.56 8.00 1.49
C VAL A 418 -11.23 8.76 1.54
N ASP A 419 -10.93 9.36 2.69
CA ASP A 419 -9.64 10.00 2.95
C ASP A 419 -8.48 8.99 2.77
N CYS A 420 -7.60 9.25 1.80
CA CYS A 420 -6.43 8.42 1.53
C CYS A 420 -5.16 8.95 2.19
N PRO A 421 -4.26 8.05 2.65
CA PRO A 421 -3.01 8.43 3.29
C PRO A 421 -1.98 8.90 2.27
N LEU A 422 -1.30 10.01 2.54
CA LEU A 422 -0.12 10.45 1.78
C LEU A 422 1.17 9.81 2.31
N SER A 423 2.25 9.91 1.53
CA SER A 423 3.59 9.43 1.90
C SER A 423 4.09 10.04 3.21
N GLY A 424 3.76 11.31 3.49
CA GLY A 424 4.14 11.99 4.73
C GLY A 424 5.51 12.67 4.69
N THR A 425 6.30 12.42 3.64
CA THR A 425 7.60 13.05 3.37
C THR A 425 7.56 13.71 1.99
N ALA A 426 7.86 15.01 1.94
CA ALA A 426 7.90 15.76 0.69
C ALA A 426 8.98 15.20 -0.26
N GLY A 427 8.69 15.16 -1.56
CA GLY A 427 9.55 14.56 -2.58
C GLY A 427 9.45 13.04 -2.70
N VAL A 428 8.83 12.33 -1.76
CA VAL A 428 8.65 10.87 -1.84
C VAL A 428 7.35 10.53 -2.54
N TYR A 429 7.45 9.88 -3.70
CA TYR A 429 6.31 9.53 -4.52
C TYR A 429 6.54 8.33 -5.44
N ILE A 430 5.45 7.87 -6.06
CA ILE A 430 5.47 6.83 -7.10
C ILE A 430 4.77 7.42 -8.33
N SER A 431 5.41 7.28 -9.49
CA SER A 431 4.86 7.69 -10.79
C SER A 431 4.77 6.51 -11.74
N ALA A 432 3.84 6.55 -12.68
CA ALA A 432 3.80 5.62 -13.80
C ALA A 432 4.66 6.14 -14.96
N SER A 433 5.23 5.23 -15.76
CA SER A 433 5.96 5.58 -16.98
C SER A 433 5.06 6.15 -18.09
N THR A 434 3.77 5.86 -18.02
CA THR A 434 2.76 6.25 -19.01
C THR A 434 1.58 6.94 -18.34
N GLU A 435 0.89 7.79 -19.10
CA GLU A 435 -0.34 8.42 -18.65
C GLU A 435 -1.51 7.43 -18.81
N ILE A 436 -2.06 6.99 -17.68
CA ILE A 436 -2.98 5.85 -17.62
C ILE A 436 -4.41 6.23 -18.06
N ASP A 437 -4.85 7.45 -17.75
CA ASP A 437 -6.20 7.97 -18.03
C ASP A 437 -6.25 8.91 -19.24
N ARG A 438 -5.28 8.78 -20.16
CA ARG A 438 -5.31 9.42 -21.48
C ARG A 438 -5.52 8.39 -22.58
N TYR A 439 -6.22 8.85 -23.62
CA TYR A 439 -6.46 8.10 -24.84
C TYR A 439 -5.16 8.05 -25.67
N VAL A 440 -4.72 6.84 -26.03
CA VAL A 440 -3.49 6.59 -26.77
C VAL A 440 -3.79 5.57 -27.87
N GLU A 441 -3.83 5.98 -29.13
CA GLU A 441 -4.25 5.10 -30.24
C GLU A 441 -3.37 3.86 -30.39
N ASP A 442 -2.06 4.01 -30.21
CA ASP A 442 -1.08 2.94 -30.44
C ASP A 442 -0.91 1.98 -29.26
N ARG A 443 -1.70 2.10 -28.18
CA ARG A 443 -1.57 1.20 -27.03
C ARG A 443 -2.18 -0.16 -27.38
N GLU A 444 -1.34 -1.19 -27.39
CA GLU A 444 -1.74 -2.55 -27.77
C GLU A 444 -1.14 -3.64 -26.87
N VAL A 445 -1.75 -4.83 -26.89
CA VAL A 445 -1.28 -6.05 -26.22
C VAL A 445 -0.94 -7.08 -27.29
N LEU A 446 0.27 -7.63 -27.26
CA LEU A 446 0.70 -8.64 -28.22
C LEU A 446 0.05 -10.00 -27.90
N THR A 447 -0.45 -10.68 -28.94
CA THR A 447 -1.00 -12.03 -28.83
C THR A 447 -0.01 -13.07 -29.37
N CYS A 448 -0.20 -14.33 -29.02
CA CYS A 448 0.51 -15.46 -29.62
C CYS A 448 -0.16 -15.94 -30.94
N ASN A 449 -1.26 -15.30 -31.35
CA ASN A 449 -2.04 -15.69 -32.53
C ASN A 449 -1.42 -15.13 -33.81
N VAL A 450 -1.19 -16.01 -34.78
CA VAL A 450 -0.66 -15.64 -36.10
C VAL A 450 -1.75 -15.02 -36.98
N GLU A 451 -1.40 -14.03 -37.77
CA GLU A 451 -2.29 -13.43 -38.76
C GLU A 451 -2.92 -14.50 -39.67
N GLY A 452 -4.25 -14.47 -39.82
CA GLY A 452 -5.02 -15.47 -40.57
C GLY A 452 -5.58 -16.62 -39.73
N THR A 453 -5.23 -16.71 -38.45
CA THR A 453 -5.91 -17.62 -37.50
C THR A 453 -7.27 -17.06 -37.08
N GLN A 454 -8.18 -17.93 -36.63
CA GLN A 454 -9.46 -17.49 -36.06
C GLN A 454 -9.21 -16.82 -34.71
N VAL A 455 -9.80 -15.64 -34.52
CA VAL A 455 -9.76 -14.88 -33.26
C VAL A 455 -11.17 -14.42 -32.87
N PRO A 456 -11.48 -14.30 -31.57
CA PRO A 456 -12.80 -13.89 -31.10
C PRO A 456 -13.21 -12.51 -31.63
N GLN A 457 -14.42 -12.35 -32.15
CA GLN A 457 -14.91 -11.06 -32.68
C GLN A 457 -15.24 -10.01 -31.61
N THR A 458 -15.10 -10.37 -30.34
CA THR A 458 -15.39 -9.54 -29.15
C THR A 458 -14.38 -8.41 -28.94
N HIS A 459 -13.22 -8.45 -29.60
CA HIS A 459 -12.15 -7.47 -29.44
C HIS A 459 -11.87 -6.70 -30.74
N THR A 460 -11.15 -5.59 -30.59
CA THR A 460 -10.58 -4.85 -31.72
C THR A 460 -9.12 -5.25 -31.88
N TYR A 461 -8.75 -5.67 -33.09
CA TYR A 461 -7.39 -6.17 -33.39
C TYR A 461 -6.65 -5.25 -34.35
N GLY A 462 -5.34 -5.14 -34.11
CA GLY A 462 -4.34 -4.72 -35.08
C GLY A 462 -3.46 -5.91 -35.49
N VAL A 463 -2.41 -5.63 -36.26
CA VAL A 463 -1.39 -6.61 -36.64
C VAL A 463 -0.02 -5.99 -36.42
N GLN A 464 0.85 -6.70 -35.72
CA GLN A 464 2.22 -6.24 -35.52
C GLN A 464 3.08 -6.61 -36.74
N GLU A 465 3.52 -5.60 -37.49
CA GLU A 465 4.29 -5.80 -38.72
C GLU A 465 5.75 -6.22 -38.49
N SER A 466 6.28 -5.99 -37.28
CA SER A 466 7.69 -6.23 -36.94
C SER A 466 8.02 -7.69 -36.61
N THR A 467 7.03 -8.54 -36.33
CA THR A 467 7.23 -9.96 -36.04
C THR A 467 7.08 -10.81 -37.29
N THR A 468 7.87 -11.89 -37.39
CA THR A 468 7.72 -12.91 -38.45
C THR A 468 7.61 -14.28 -37.79
N PRO A 469 6.44 -14.96 -37.85
CA PRO A 469 5.21 -14.53 -38.51
C PRO A 469 4.56 -13.30 -37.84
N ARG A 470 3.73 -12.58 -38.60
CA ARG A 470 2.95 -11.43 -38.09
C ARG A 470 1.93 -11.92 -37.07
N LEU A 471 1.85 -11.22 -35.94
CA LEU A 471 0.97 -11.58 -34.84
C LEU A 471 -0.17 -10.57 -34.72
N TYR A 472 -1.34 -11.04 -34.30
CA TYR A 472 -2.43 -10.14 -33.94
C TYR A 472 -2.08 -9.36 -32.67
N THR A 473 -2.57 -8.12 -32.59
CA THR A 473 -2.50 -7.30 -31.37
C THR A 473 -3.89 -6.91 -30.93
N VAL A 474 -4.17 -6.95 -29.62
CA VAL A 474 -5.42 -6.42 -29.07
C VAL A 474 -5.23 -4.93 -28.83
N GLN A 475 -6.08 -4.10 -29.43
CA GLN A 475 -6.02 -2.65 -29.29
C GLN A 475 -6.62 -2.23 -27.94
N VAL A 476 -5.88 -1.41 -27.19
CA VAL A 476 -6.29 -0.91 -25.86
C VAL A 476 -6.10 0.61 -25.78
N PRO A 477 -6.85 1.42 -26.57
CA PRO A 477 -6.61 2.86 -26.59
C PRO A 477 -6.83 3.55 -25.24
N MET A 478 -7.65 2.94 -24.38
CA MET A 478 -7.89 3.35 -23.00
C MET A 478 -7.73 2.18 -22.03
N MET A 479 -7.16 2.47 -20.85
CA MET A 479 -6.99 1.46 -19.79
C MET A 479 -8.35 1.15 -19.15
N THR A 480 -8.83 -0.08 -19.28
CA THR A 480 -10.03 -0.57 -18.57
C THR A 480 -9.69 -1.05 -17.16
N PHE A 481 -10.67 -1.59 -16.42
CA PHE A 481 -10.41 -2.19 -15.12
C PHE A 481 -9.45 -3.40 -15.26
N PRO A 482 -8.36 -3.48 -14.49
CA PRO A 482 -7.49 -4.66 -14.54
C PRO A 482 -8.16 -5.89 -13.90
N GLY A 483 -8.98 -5.67 -12.88
CA GLY A 483 -9.58 -6.71 -12.06
C GLY A 483 -10.72 -6.14 -11.23
N TYR A 484 -11.43 -7.02 -10.53
CA TYR A 484 -12.49 -6.65 -9.62
C TYR A 484 -11.96 -6.45 -8.17
N PRO A 485 -12.15 -5.27 -7.54
CA PRO A 485 -11.58 -4.96 -6.23
C PRO A 485 -12.39 -5.56 -5.07
N VAL A 486 -12.24 -6.88 -4.90
CA VAL A 486 -12.99 -7.73 -3.94
C VAL A 486 -13.00 -7.20 -2.50
N PHE A 487 -11.92 -6.59 -2.02
CA PHE A 487 -11.85 -6.09 -0.64
C PHE A 487 -12.52 -4.74 -0.43
N LEU A 488 -12.76 -4.00 -1.51
CA LEU A 488 -13.35 -2.67 -1.45
C LEU A 488 -14.86 -2.70 -1.66
N THR A 489 -15.40 -3.72 -2.36
CA THR A 489 -16.84 -3.78 -2.66
C THR A 489 -17.65 -4.36 -1.50
N PRO A 490 -18.80 -3.76 -1.12
CA PRO A 490 -19.51 -2.69 -1.83
C PRO A 490 -18.91 -1.29 -1.61
N THR A 491 -18.80 -0.51 -2.68
CA THR A 491 -18.38 0.91 -2.68
C THR A 491 -19.12 1.66 -3.79
N SER A 492 -19.31 2.98 -3.64
CA SER A 492 -19.97 3.82 -4.65
C SER A 492 -18.97 4.78 -5.32
N PRO A 493 -18.20 4.32 -6.32
CA PRO A 493 -17.13 5.13 -6.87
C PRO A 493 -17.64 6.12 -7.94
N PHE A 494 -18.84 5.91 -8.49
CA PHE A 494 -19.51 6.78 -9.47
C PHE A 494 -20.52 7.72 -8.80
N PRO A 495 -20.89 8.86 -9.45
CA PRO A 495 -21.95 9.74 -8.98
C PRO A 495 -23.37 9.17 -9.16
N TYR A 496 -23.48 8.01 -9.82
CA TYR A 496 -24.69 7.24 -10.08
C TYR A 496 -24.48 5.78 -9.67
N ASP A 497 -25.58 5.01 -9.65
CA ASP A 497 -25.52 3.59 -9.29
C ASP A 497 -24.68 2.78 -10.27
N SER A 498 -23.81 1.93 -9.73
CA SER A 498 -22.85 1.15 -10.51
C SER A 498 -22.75 -0.29 -10.01
N VAL A 499 -22.04 -1.12 -10.76
CA VAL A 499 -21.80 -2.53 -10.39
C VAL A 499 -21.15 -2.65 -9.00
N TYR A 500 -20.26 -1.72 -8.63
CA TYR A 500 -19.50 -1.79 -7.38
C TYR A 500 -20.30 -1.53 -6.10
N GLN A 501 -21.46 -0.88 -6.19
CA GLN A 501 -22.35 -0.71 -5.04
C GLN A 501 -22.98 -2.03 -4.60
N GLU A 502 -23.02 -3.02 -5.51
CA GLU A 502 -23.56 -4.36 -5.31
C GLU A 502 -25.00 -4.36 -4.71
N SER A 503 -25.72 -3.26 -4.89
CA SER A 503 -27.11 -3.10 -4.46
C SER A 503 -27.80 -2.05 -5.31
N GLY A 504 -29.11 -2.13 -5.39
CA GLY A 504 -29.95 -1.14 -6.06
C GLY A 504 -31.25 -1.74 -6.57
N PHE A 505 -31.92 -1.02 -7.47
CA PHE A 505 -33.14 -1.49 -8.11
C PHE A 505 -33.19 -1.13 -9.59
N PHE A 506 -34.06 -1.82 -10.32
CA PHE A 506 -34.44 -1.53 -11.70
C PHE A 506 -35.97 -1.40 -11.78
N ASP A 507 -36.44 -0.42 -12.55
CA ASP A 507 -37.84 -0.06 -12.74
C ASP A 507 -38.11 0.39 -14.19
N GLU A 508 -39.36 0.73 -14.53
CA GLU A 508 -39.73 1.24 -15.86
C GLU A 508 -38.88 2.44 -16.31
N LYS A 509 -38.39 3.27 -15.38
CA LYS A 509 -37.64 4.49 -15.68
C LYS A 509 -36.16 4.24 -15.95
N THR A 510 -35.70 3.00 -15.74
CA THR A 510 -34.30 2.63 -15.95
C THR A 510 -33.90 2.75 -17.42
N GLY A 511 -34.83 2.63 -18.36
CA GLY A 511 -34.58 2.79 -19.79
C GLY A 511 -35.82 3.19 -20.57
N SER A 512 -35.69 3.29 -21.89
CA SER A 512 -36.80 3.56 -22.81
C SER A 512 -37.22 2.27 -23.51
N LEU A 513 -38.39 1.75 -23.13
CA LEU A 513 -38.92 0.49 -23.67
C LEU A 513 -39.53 0.69 -25.06
N GLN A 514 -38.77 0.31 -26.09
CA GLN A 514 -39.17 0.36 -27.49
C GLN A 514 -39.57 -1.03 -28.03
N PRO A 515 -40.27 -1.13 -29.18
CA PRO A 515 -40.55 -2.42 -29.83
C PRO A 515 -39.28 -3.22 -30.18
N ARG A 516 -38.18 -2.50 -30.38
CA ARG A 516 -36.88 -3.06 -30.76
C ARG A 516 -36.07 -3.57 -29.57
N GLY A 517 -36.42 -3.21 -28.33
CA GLY A 517 -35.66 -3.53 -27.12
C GLY A 517 -35.75 -2.41 -26.08
N ASN A 518 -35.04 -2.58 -24.96
CA ASN A 518 -34.90 -1.55 -23.95
C ASN A 518 -33.67 -0.70 -24.23
N GLU A 519 -33.86 0.58 -24.52
CA GLU A 519 -32.78 1.52 -24.79
C GLU A 519 -32.26 2.11 -23.46
N LEU A 520 -30.99 1.92 -23.19
CA LEU A 520 -30.34 2.22 -21.91
C LEU A 520 -29.13 3.12 -22.14
N LYS A 521 -28.86 4.00 -21.17
CA LYS A 521 -27.55 4.66 -21.10
C LYS A 521 -26.46 3.64 -20.81
N ILE A 522 -25.24 3.88 -21.27
CA ILE A 522 -24.12 2.93 -21.14
C ILE A 522 -23.91 2.41 -19.71
N HIS A 523 -23.92 3.28 -18.70
CA HIS A 523 -23.74 2.86 -17.30
C HIS A 523 -24.93 2.02 -16.77
N GLN A 524 -26.15 2.31 -17.21
CA GLN A 524 -27.35 1.53 -16.85
C GLN A 524 -27.34 0.17 -17.56
N ALA A 525 -26.93 0.13 -18.84
CA ALA A 525 -26.75 -1.09 -19.60
C ALA A 525 -25.71 -2.00 -18.95
N TRP A 526 -24.55 -1.45 -18.59
CA TRP A 526 -23.50 -2.18 -17.87
C TRP A 526 -24.02 -2.80 -16.58
N ARG A 527 -24.72 -2.01 -15.75
CA ARG A 527 -25.28 -2.46 -14.48
C ARG A 527 -26.35 -3.54 -14.68
N MET A 528 -27.25 -3.37 -15.65
CA MET A 528 -28.31 -4.33 -15.96
C MET A 528 -27.74 -5.63 -16.52
N ILE A 529 -26.83 -5.58 -17.48
CA ILE A 529 -26.19 -6.77 -18.07
C ILE A 529 -25.40 -7.53 -17.00
N ASN A 530 -24.66 -6.82 -16.14
CA ASN A 530 -23.97 -7.48 -15.02
C ASN A 530 -24.95 -8.20 -14.09
N PHE A 531 -26.09 -7.57 -13.76
CA PHE A 531 -27.12 -8.19 -12.94
C PHE A 531 -27.76 -9.41 -13.60
N LEU A 532 -28.06 -9.33 -14.91
CA LEU A 532 -28.60 -10.44 -15.70
C LEU A 532 -27.63 -11.63 -15.70
N ASN A 533 -26.35 -11.39 -15.99
CA ASN A 533 -25.29 -12.39 -15.95
C ASN A 533 -25.19 -13.04 -14.56
N ASN A 534 -25.26 -12.25 -13.50
CA ASN A 534 -25.24 -12.75 -12.12
C ASN A 534 -26.46 -13.61 -11.78
N CYS A 535 -27.61 -13.40 -12.43
CA CYS A 535 -28.81 -14.21 -12.26
C CYS A 535 -28.83 -15.46 -13.17
N GLY A 536 -27.84 -15.63 -14.05
CA GLY A 536 -27.76 -16.74 -15.01
C GLY A 536 -28.49 -16.50 -16.33
N TYR A 537 -28.67 -15.23 -16.72
CA TYR A 537 -29.19 -14.84 -18.03
C TYR A 537 -28.09 -14.27 -18.91
N GLU A 538 -28.15 -14.57 -20.20
CA GLU A 538 -27.33 -13.95 -21.23
C GLU A 538 -28.11 -12.79 -21.88
N ALA A 539 -27.45 -11.63 -22.02
CA ALA A 539 -28.02 -10.45 -22.65
C ALA A 539 -27.53 -10.31 -24.10
N ARG A 540 -28.45 -10.18 -25.06
CA ARG A 540 -28.12 -9.72 -26.42
C ARG A 540 -28.45 -8.25 -26.55
N TYR A 541 -27.49 -7.48 -27.03
CA TYR A 541 -27.57 -6.04 -27.11
C TYR A 541 -26.94 -5.52 -28.41
N ASP A 542 -27.40 -4.35 -28.84
CA ASP A 542 -26.73 -3.57 -29.87
C ASP A 542 -26.09 -2.35 -29.23
N VAL A 543 -24.78 -2.21 -29.39
CA VAL A 543 -24.05 -1.00 -29.02
C VAL A 543 -24.08 -0.03 -30.21
N LYS A 544 -24.54 1.20 -29.99
CA LYS A 544 -24.46 2.30 -30.98
C LYS A 544 -23.23 3.15 -30.68
N GLY A 545 -22.57 3.70 -31.70
CA GLY A 545 -21.38 4.56 -31.55
C GLY A 545 -20.05 3.88 -31.81
N ASP A 546 -18.97 4.67 -31.81
CA ASP A 546 -17.60 4.19 -32.03
C ASP A 546 -17.01 3.64 -30.72
N VAL A 547 -17.04 2.32 -30.58
CA VAL A 547 -16.45 1.59 -29.45
C VAL A 547 -14.94 1.44 -29.60
N ILE A 548 -14.21 1.42 -28.48
CA ILE A 548 -12.76 1.24 -28.42
C ILE A 548 -12.41 0.02 -27.55
N GLY A 549 -11.37 -0.72 -27.96
CA GLY A 549 -10.96 -1.96 -27.29
C GLY A 549 -12.01 -3.07 -27.47
N ALA A 550 -12.62 -3.50 -26.36
CA ALA A 550 -13.66 -4.51 -26.36
C ALA A 550 -14.94 -4.03 -27.07
N LYS A 551 -15.43 -4.83 -28.02
CA LYS A 551 -16.67 -4.58 -28.78
C LYS A 551 -17.92 -5.10 -28.06
N ALA A 552 -17.73 -5.88 -27.00
CA ALA A 552 -18.79 -6.53 -26.23
C ALA A 552 -18.51 -6.40 -24.73
N TYR A 553 -19.57 -6.50 -23.92
CA TYR A 553 -19.46 -6.64 -22.47
C TYR A 553 -18.88 -8.02 -22.15
N ILE A 554 -17.67 -8.04 -21.57
CA ILE A 554 -16.92 -9.27 -21.28
C ILE A 554 -17.16 -9.68 -19.83
N GLN A 555 -17.54 -10.92 -19.58
CA GLN A 555 -17.60 -11.45 -18.23
C GLN A 555 -16.20 -11.91 -17.78
N GLY A 556 -15.73 -11.36 -16.67
CA GLY A 556 -14.45 -11.73 -16.08
C GLY A 556 -14.44 -13.17 -15.61
N ARG A 557 -13.31 -13.82 -15.84
CA ARG A 557 -13.13 -15.27 -15.72
C ARG A 557 -13.32 -15.79 -14.29
N TYR A 558 -12.94 -15.02 -13.28
CA TYR A 558 -12.92 -15.49 -11.88
C TYR A 558 -13.87 -14.72 -10.99
N SER A 559 -13.97 -13.41 -11.20
CA SER A 559 -14.92 -12.58 -10.47
C SER A 559 -16.37 -12.85 -10.87
N GLY A 560 -16.58 -13.33 -12.10
CA GLY A 560 -17.91 -13.45 -12.72
C GLY A 560 -18.61 -12.10 -12.92
N GLN A 561 -17.89 -10.99 -12.75
CA GLN A 561 -18.39 -9.64 -12.95
C GLN A 561 -18.20 -9.26 -14.42
N THR A 562 -19.00 -8.32 -14.91
CA THR A 562 -18.97 -7.91 -16.31
C THR A 562 -18.16 -6.64 -16.46
N TRP A 563 -17.28 -6.58 -17.44
CA TRP A 563 -16.51 -5.39 -17.82
C TRP A 563 -17.31 -4.53 -18.79
N PRO A 564 -17.19 -3.20 -18.70
CA PRO A 564 -17.91 -2.31 -19.59
C PRO A 564 -17.30 -2.26 -20.98
N VAL A 565 -18.15 -2.06 -21.99
CA VAL A 565 -17.72 -1.55 -23.31
C VAL A 565 -17.33 -0.08 -23.15
N LEU A 566 -16.29 0.38 -23.85
CA LEU A 566 -15.83 1.76 -23.79
C LEU A 566 -16.08 2.46 -25.12
N TYR A 567 -16.56 3.71 -25.07
CA TYR A 567 -16.64 4.58 -26.23
C TYR A 567 -15.40 5.45 -26.38
N LYS A 568 -15.20 5.96 -27.60
CA LYS A 568 -14.31 7.08 -27.80
C LYS A 568 -14.80 8.27 -26.93
N PRO A 569 -13.91 8.96 -26.17
CA PRO A 569 -14.32 9.99 -25.22
C PRO A 569 -15.22 11.12 -25.79
N GLU A 570 -15.14 11.38 -27.09
CA GLU A 570 -15.91 12.42 -27.79
C GLU A 570 -17.35 11.98 -28.17
N GLN A 571 -17.69 10.70 -28.05
CA GLN A 571 -18.96 10.11 -28.51
C GLN A 571 -19.68 9.28 -27.42
N SER A 572 -19.55 9.67 -26.15
CA SER A 572 -19.96 8.85 -25.00
C SER A 572 -21.47 8.82 -24.68
N ASP A 573 -22.32 9.54 -25.43
CA ASP A 573 -23.77 9.62 -25.15
C ASP A 573 -24.63 8.63 -25.96
N ASP A 574 -24.00 7.79 -26.80
CA ASP A 574 -24.74 6.83 -27.59
C ASP A 574 -25.40 5.71 -26.74
N PRO A 575 -26.66 5.32 -27.05
CA PRO A 575 -27.40 4.36 -26.24
C PRO A 575 -27.03 2.91 -26.58
N VAL A 576 -27.24 2.04 -25.60
CA VAL A 576 -27.16 0.58 -25.75
C VAL A 576 -28.57 0.01 -25.75
N ILE A 577 -28.91 -0.77 -26.77
CA ILE A 577 -30.25 -1.36 -26.90
C ILE A 577 -30.20 -2.82 -26.47
N LEU A 578 -30.82 -3.14 -25.33
CA LEU A 578 -31.01 -4.52 -24.87
C LEU A 578 -32.12 -5.18 -25.71
N ARG A 579 -31.74 -6.10 -26.59
CA ARG A 579 -32.63 -6.77 -27.55
C ARG A 579 -33.32 -7.98 -26.95
N GLN A 580 -32.55 -8.87 -26.36
CA GLN A 580 -33.05 -10.15 -25.85
C GLN A 580 -32.39 -10.48 -24.52
N GLN A 581 -33.17 -11.10 -23.64
CA GLN A 581 -32.72 -11.74 -22.42
C GLN A 581 -32.95 -13.25 -22.62
N ILE A 582 -31.87 -14.02 -22.61
CA ILE A 582 -31.88 -15.46 -22.86
C ILE A 582 -31.54 -16.15 -21.55
N ALA A 583 -32.36 -17.13 -21.15
CA ALA A 583 -32.04 -17.97 -20.01
C ALA A 583 -30.81 -18.82 -20.35
N GLY A 584 -29.73 -18.70 -19.58
CA GLY A 584 -28.57 -19.57 -19.72
C GLY A 584 -28.86 -20.98 -19.18
N ASP A 585 -27.86 -21.86 -19.28
CA ASP A 585 -27.98 -23.26 -18.85
C ASP A 585 -28.39 -23.43 -17.38
N ARG A 586 -28.04 -22.45 -16.54
CA ARG A 586 -28.35 -22.46 -15.11
C ARG A 586 -28.83 -21.10 -14.62
N VAL A 587 -30.14 -20.87 -14.75
CA VAL A 587 -30.80 -19.71 -14.14
C VAL A 587 -30.79 -19.87 -12.61
N GLN A 588 -30.17 -18.90 -11.94
CA GLN A 588 -30.05 -18.90 -10.48
C GLN A 588 -31.29 -18.26 -9.81
N THR A 589 -31.84 -17.23 -10.43
CA THR A 589 -33.01 -16.49 -9.94
C THR A 589 -33.88 -16.14 -11.12
N GLU A 590 -35.17 -16.49 -11.08
CA GLU A 590 -36.11 -16.11 -12.13
C GLU A 590 -36.44 -14.62 -12.03
N ILE A 591 -36.25 -13.89 -13.12
CA ILE A 591 -36.55 -12.45 -13.21
C ILE A 591 -37.41 -12.16 -14.44
N PRO A 592 -38.28 -11.14 -14.39
CA PRO A 592 -39.09 -10.74 -15.53
C PRO A 592 -38.20 -10.26 -16.69
N PRO A 593 -38.65 -10.41 -17.95
CA PRO A 593 -37.89 -9.96 -19.10
C PRO A 593 -37.74 -8.43 -19.07
N MET A 594 -36.50 -7.95 -18.88
CA MET A 594 -36.19 -6.52 -18.74
C MET A 594 -36.03 -5.78 -20.08
N ASN A 595 -36.09 -6.51 -21.19
CA ASN A 595 -35.86 -6.00 -22.54
C ASN A 595 -37.13 -5.46 -23.23
N ASN A 596 -38.33 -5.63 -22.65
CA ASN A 596 -39.59 -5.32 -23.31
C ASN A 596 -40.64 -4.74 -22.35
N LYS A 597 -41.84 -4.44 -22.89
CA LYS A 597 -42.93 -3.79 -22.13
C LYS A 597 -43.46 -4.59 -20.93
N PHE A 598 -43.17 -5.89 -20.82
CA PHE A 598 -43.55 -6.65 -19.63
C PHE A 598 -42.89 -6.08 -18.37
N PHE A 599 -41.70 -5.49 -18.49
CA PHE A 599 -40.99 -4.89 -17.37
C PHE A 599 -41.69 -3.68 -16.73
N LYS A 600 -42.62 -2.99 -17.42
CA LYS A 600 -43.23 -1.72 -16.97
C LYS A 600 -43.87 -1.77 -15.57
N SER A 601 -44.45 -2.91 -15.20
CA SER A 601 -45.15 -3.09 -13.91
C SER A 601 -44.30 -3.77 -12.84
N HIS A 602 -43.03 -4.06 -13.11
CA HIS A 602 -42.16 -4.83 -12.22
C HIS A 602 -41.07 -3.94 -11.62
N ILE A 603 -40.77 -4.19 -10.34
CA ILE A 603 -39.60 -3.60 -9.68
C ILE A 603 -38.70 -4.72 -9.22
N VAL A 604 -37.47 -4.73 -9.72
CA VAL A 604 -36.45 -5.71 -9.34
C VAL A 604 -35.42 -5.03 -8.47
N LYS A 605 -35.40 -5.38 -7.18
CA LYS A 605 -34.39 -4.91 -6.21
C LYS A 605 -33.36 -6.01 -6.01
N TYR A 606 -32.10 -5.63 -5.86
CA TYR A 606 -31.05 -6.58 -5.53
C TYR A 606 -30.08 -6.00 -4.50
N LYS A 607 -29.48 -6.88 -3.72
CA LYS A 607 -28.44 -6.56 -2.74
C LYS A 607 -27.53 -7.75 -2.51
N TYR A 608 -26.24 -7.57 -2.69
CA TYR A 608 -25.22 -8.52 -2.27
C TYR A 608 -24.79 -8.21 -0.84
N SER A 609 -24.94 -9.19 0.04
CA SER A 609 -24.47 -9.09 1.44
C SER A 609 -23.21 -9.93 1.60
N VAL A 610 -22.07 -9.26 1.81
CA VAL A 610 -20.78 -9.90 2.05
C VAL A 610 -20.78 -10.57 3.42
N MET A 611 -20.43 -11.85 3.46
CA MET A 611 -20.32 -12.64 4.70
C MET A 611 -18.87 -12.88 5.09
N ARG A 612 -18.01 -13.21 4.11
CA ARG A 612 -16.60 -13.56 4.32
C ARG A 612 -15.74 -12.87 3.28
N ARG A 613 -14.56 -12.42 3.69
CA ARG A 613 -13.49 -11.95 2.80
C ARG A 613 -12.16 -12.53 3.28
N GLY A 614 -11.28 -12.85 2.36
CA GLY A 614 -9.99 -13.43 2.70
C GLY A 614 -9.09 -13.68 1.49
N VAL A 615 -8.07 -14.49 1.69
CA VAL A 615 -7.14 -14.94 0.65
C VAL A 615 -7.09 -16.46 0.54
N ALA A 616 -6.87 -16.99 -0.66
CA ALA A 616 -6.70 -18.42 -0.93
C ALA A 616 -5.43 -18.69 -1.72
N GLY A 617 -4.93 -19.93 -1.59
CA GLY A 617 -3.76 -20.43 -2.32
C GLY A 617 -4.08 -20.74 -3.78
N ALA A 618 -5.29 -21.22 -4.07
CA ALA A 618 -5.77 -21.38 -5.45
C ALA A 618 -7.26 -21.03 -5.57
N LEU A 619 -7.75 -20.98 -6.82
CA LEU A 619 -9.16 -20.80 -7.12
C LEU A 619 -9.99 -21.95 -6.50
N HIS A 620 -11.09 -21.61 -5.82
CA HIS A 620 -12.00 -22.55 -5.14
C HIS A 620 -11.41 -23.37 -3.98
N GLU A 621 -10.16 -23.14 -3.57
CA GLU A 621 -9.60 -23.77 -2.38
C GLU A 621 -10.10 -23.13 -1.07
N PRO A 622 -9.99 -23.83 0.08
CA PRO A 622 -10.24 -23.26 1.39
C PRO A 622 -9.33 -22.06 1.66
N GLY A 623 -9.90 -20.87 1.61
CA GLY A 623 -9.22 -19.63 1.93
C GLY A 623 -9.06 -19.39 3.43
N THR A 624 -8.17 -18.48 3.78
CA THR A 624 -8.04 -17.88 5.12
C THR A 624 -8.77 -16.56 5.12
N ASP A 625 -9.73 -16.42 6.04
CA ASP A 625 -10.48 -15.17 6.19
C ASP A 625 -9.58 -14.06 6.74
N VAL A 626 -9.96 -12.82 6.49
CA VAL A 626 -9.43 -11.69 7.26
C VAL A 626 -9.81 -11.91 8.72
N THR A 627 -8.81 -11.84 9.61
CA THR A 627 -8.98 -12.13 11.03
C THR A 627 -8.40 -11.03 11.90
N GLU A 628 -8.75 -11.08 13.19
CA GLU A 628 -8.18 -10.21 14.20
C GLU A 628 -6.76 -10.67 14.54
N VAL A 629 -5.75 -9.91 14.09
CA VAL A 629 -4.35 -10.31 14.22
C VAL A 629 -3.67 -9.49 15.34
N GLY A 630 -3.80 -9.95 16.59
CA GLY A 630 -3.06 -9.47 17.77
C GLY A 630 -3.36 -8.04 18.26
N GLY A 631 -3.17 -7.80 19.57
CA GLY A 631 -3.59 -6.57 20.26
C GLY A 631 -2.76 -5.31 19.96
N HIS A 632 -3.38 -4.15 20.23
CA HIS A 632 -2.72 -2.84 20.26
C HIS A 632 -1.51 -2.87 21.21
N VAL A 633 -0.33 -2.47 20.74
CA VAL A 633 0.78 -2.17 21.65
C VAL A 633 0.46 -0.85 22.34
N GLN A 634 0.21 -0.88 23.64
CA GLN A 634 0.28 0.34 24.44
C GLN A 634 1.74 0.78 24.43
N LEU A 635 2.06 1.76 23.57
CA LEU A 635 3.31 2.49 23.70
C LEU A 635 3.32 3.09 25.11
N VAL A 636 4.40 2.83 25.85
CA VAL A 636 4.55 3.29 27.23
C VAL A 636 4.24 4.79 27.28
N LYS A 637 3.25 5.12 28.12
CA LYS A 637 2.76 6.43 28.55
C LYS A 637 3.56 7.61 27.99
N ALA A 638 2.88 8.49 27.24
CA ALA A 638 3.34 9.80 26.81
C ALA A 638 4.29 10.44 27.83
N THR A 639 5.59 10.35 27.58
CA THR A 639 6.59 11.18 28.24
C THR A 639 6.36 12.59 27.71
N SER A 640 5.52 13.34 28.43
CA SER A 640 5.30 14.79 28.29
C SER A 640 5.53 15.33 26.87
N THR A 641 4.76 14.84 25.89
CA THR A 641 4.69 15.43 24.57
C THR A 641 4.00 16.79 24.72
N VAL A 642 4.79 17.87 24.72
CA VAL A 642 4.26 19.21 24.49
C VAL A 642 3.86 19.24 23.01
N ALA A 643 2.62 18.86 22.72
CA ALA A 643 2.01 19.05 21.42
C ALA A 643 1.84 20.57 21.22
N PHE A 644 2.77 21.19 20.52
CA PHE A 644 2.47 22.48 19.91
C PHE A 644 1.49 22.19 18.76
N LYS A 645 0.28 22.75 18.82
CA LYS A 645 -0.54 22.96 17.63
C LYS A 645 0.25 23.89 16.72
N LEU A 646 1.08 23.34 15.85
CA LEU A 646 1.44 24.03 14.62
C LEU A 646 0.15 24.04 13.79
N GLU A 647 -0.39 25.23 13.52
CA GLU A 647 -1.27 25.39 12.36
C GLU A 647 -0.52 24.82 11.16
N ASP A 648 -1.21 24.01 10.35
CA ASP A 648 -0.66 23.29 9.19
C ASP A 648 -0.01 24.26 8.19
N GLY A 649 1.23 24.64 8.50
CA GLY A 649 2.09 25.48 7.70
C GLY A 649 2.67 24.64 6.58
N VAL A 650 2.34 25.05 5.35
CA VAL A 650 2.75 24.48 4.07
C VAL A 650 4.27 24.26 3.99
N LYS A 651 4.76 23.11 4.49
CA LYS A 651 6.03 22.44 4.13
C LYS A 651 5.97 20.91 4.30
N HIS A 652 4.94 20.38 4.96
CA HIS A 652 4.64 18.96 5.03
C HIS A 652 3.27 18.70 4.42
N GLN A 653 3.24 18.13 3.22
CA GLN A 653 2.00 17.83 2.50
C GLN A 653 1.26 16.71 3.23
N ARG A 654 0.22 17.07 3.99
CA ARG A 654 -0.50 16.11 4.82
C ARG A 654 -2.00 16.39 4.74
N LYS A 655 -2.62 15.73 3.75
CA LYS A 655 -4.06 15.40 3.57
C LYS A 655 -4.64 15.96 2.26
N ILE A 656 -5.08 15.07 1.39
CA ILE A 656 -6.07 15.39 0.34
C ILE A 656 -7.44 15.22 0.99
N ARG A 657 -8.19 16.31 1.17
CA ARG A 657 -9.64 16.20 1.32
C ARG A 657 -10.20 15.98 -0.07
N PRO A 658 -11.11 15.01 -0.31
CA PRO A 658 -11.90 15.05 -1.52
C PRO A 658 -12.60 16.39 -1.57
N GLY A 659 -12.33 17.15 -2.65
CA GLY A 659 -13.06 18.37 -2.94
C GLY A 659 -14.56 18.06 -2.97
N VAL A 660 -15.31 18.80 -2.15
CA VAL A 660 -16.78 18.83 -2.10
C VAL A 660 -17.44 17.60 -1.46
N VAL A 661 -17.57 17.64 -0.13
CA VAL A 661 -18.73 17.05 0.55
C VAL A 661 -19.97 17.73 -0.07
N ARG A 662 -20.74 16.99 -0.87
CA ARG A 662 -22.07 17.43 -1.32
C ARG A 662 -22.90 17.76 -0.08
N LEU A 663 -23.22 19.03 0.11
CA LEU A 663 -24.36 19.44 0.92
C LEU A 663 -25.59 18.68 0.39
N GLY A 664 -26.08 17.75 1.20
CA GLY A 664 -27.32 17.03 0.92
C GLY A 664 -28.43 18.03 0.69
N ALA A 665 -29.12 17.88 -0.44
CA ALA A 665 -30.29 18.66 -0.79
C ALA A 665 -31.38 18.49 0.28
N VAL A 666 -31.51 19.48 1.16
CA VAL A 666 -32.75 19.72 1.89
C VAL A 666 -33.72 20.35 0.89
N ARG A 667 -34.83 19.65 0.66
CA ARG A 667 -36.00 20.04 -0.13
C ARG A 667 -36.41 21.51 0.19
N PRO A 668 -36.64 22.39 -0.79
CA PRO A 668 -37.02 23.77 -0.50
C PRO A 668 -38.53 23.86 -0.23
N ALA A 669 -38.89 24.50 0.88
CA ALA A 669 -40.23 25.03 1.09
C ALA A 669 -40.18 26.57 0.98
N GLY A 670 -40.88 27.08 -0.04
CA GLY A 670 -41.43 28.43 -0.24
C GLY A 670 -40.83 29.65 0.49
N ALA A 671 -40.33 30.63 -0.28
CA ALA A 671 -41.01 31.91 -0.53
C ALA A 671 -40.05 33.10 -0.82
N ARG A 672 -40.21 33.66 -2.03
CA ARG A 672 -40.15 35.08 -2.48
C ARG A 672 -38.85 35.91 -2.46
N SER A 673 -38.40 36.20 -3.69
CA SER A 673 -38.04 37.51 -4.34
C SER A 673 -37.03 38.45 -3.64
N ALA A 674 -36.08 39.14 -4.30
CA ALA A 674 -36.05 39.68 -5.67
C ALA A 674 -34.61 40.08 -6.15
N ALA A 675 -34.40 39.97 -7.47
CA ALA A 675 -33.78 40.93 -8.42
C ALA A 675 -32.32 41.44 -8.25
N LEU A 676 -31.45 41.12 -9.24
CA LEU A 676 -31.02 42.01 -10.36
C LEU A 676 -29.87 41.37 -11.18
N GLY A 677 -29.84 41.65 -12.48
CA GLY A 677 -29.15 40.91 -13.56
C GLY A 677 -27.68 41.28 -13.90
N PRO A 678 -27.20 40.91 -15.11
CA PRO A 678 -25.81 40.54 -15.41
C PRO A 678 -25.00 41.53 -16.27
N ALA A 679 -23.67 41.34 -16.39
CA ALA A 679 -22.82 41.84 -17.49
C ALA A 679 -21.42 41.16 -17.44
N THR A 680 -21.06 40.23 -18.34
CA THR A 680 -20.38 40.37 -19.65
C THR A 680 -18.90 40.81 -19.63
N VAL A 681 -18.07 39.96 -20.26
CA VAL A 681 -16.62 40.03 -20.53
C VAL A 681 -16.31 40.92 -21.77
N PRO A 682 -15.08 41.47 -21.90
CA PRO A 682 -14.46 41.63 -23.23
C PRO A 682 -13.00 41.08 -23.34
N PRO A 683 -12.44 40.96 -24.57
CA PRO A 683 -11.47 39.93 -24.97
C PRO A 683 -9.99 40.41 -25.13
N ALA A 684 -9.15 39.57 -25.76
CA ALA A 684 -7.69 39.40 -25.61
C ALA A 684 -6.73 40.16 -26.56
N ALA A 685 -5.47 40.35 -26.07
CA ALA A 685 -4.11 40.34 -26.71
C ALA A 685 -3.71 41.39 -27.79
N PRO A 686 -2.41 41.61 -28.18
CA PRO A 686 -1.07 41.29 -27.63
C PRO A 686 -0.01 42.46 -27.67
N GLY A 687 1.14 42.30 -26.97
CA GLY A 687 2.48 42.74 -27.46
C GLY A 687 3.20 43.97 -26.85
N LEU A 688 4.53 43.79 -26.66
CA LEU A 688 5.66 44.75 -26.62
C LEU A 688 6.28 45.24 -25.29
N VAL A 689 7.61 45.37 -25.40
CA VAL A 689 8.71 45.57 -24.44
C VAL A 689 8.91 47.05 -24.07
N ALA A 690 9.22 47.37 -22.80
CA ALA A 690 10.11 48.49 -22.41
C ALA A 690 10.42 48.56 -20.89
N THR A 691 11.72 48.47 -20.58
CA THR A 691 12.54 49.23 -19.59
C THR A 691 11.93 49.94 -18.36
N ALA A 692 12.59 49.71 -17.20
CA ALA A 692 12.42 50.40 -15.91
C ALA A 692 12.69 51.93 -15.95
N PRO A 693 12.28 52.68 -14.90
CA PRO A 693 13.29 53.07 -13.90
C PRO A 693 12.81 53.08 -12.42
N ALA A 694 13.80 53.07 -11.53
CA ALA A 694 13.69 53.17 -10.07
C ALA A 694 13.39 54.60 -9.58
N VAL A 695 12.67 54.74 -8.46
CA VAL A 695 12.66 55.94 -7.60
C VAL A 695 12.61 55.54 -6.12
N THR A 696 13.38 56.29 -5.33
CA THR A 696 13.82 56.13 -3.94
C THR A 696 12.97 56.87 -2.89
N GLY A 697 12.80 56.24 -1.71
CA GLY A 697 12.74 56.84 -0.35
C GLY A 697 11.37 57.26 0.24
N PRO A 698 11.24 57.53 1.56
CA PRO A 698 12.18 57.35 2.68
C PRO A 698 11.61 56.62 3.94
N VAL A 699 12.52 56.42 4.90
CA VAL A 699 12.43 55.81 6.23
C VAL A 699 11.75 56.74 7.26
N ALA A 700 11.03 56.16 8.24
CA ALA A 700 10.65 56.85 9.48
C ALA A 700 10.87 55.96 10.72
N THR A 701 11.46 56.57 11.74
CA THR A 701 12.01 56.01 12.99
C THR A 701 11.19 56.48 14.22
N GLY A 702 10.92 55.54 15.15
CA GLY A 702 10.70 55.74 16.60
C GLY A 702 9.39 56.40 17.09
N PRO A 703 9.05 56.37 18.41
CA PRO A 703 9.86 55.90 19.56
C PRO A 703 9.14 54.95 20.57
N ALA A 704 9.93 54.45 21.51
CA ALA A 704 9.53 53.70 22.71
C ALA A 704 8.96 54.61 23.82
N ALA A 705 8.10 54.06 24.69
CA ALA A 705 7.71 54.69 25.95
C ALA A 705 7.52 53.67 27.09
N THR A 706 8.13 54.02 28.21
CA THR A 706 8.20 53.43 29.56
C THR A 706 6.89 53.49 30.36
N GLY A 707 6.70 52.56 31.31
CA GLY A 707 5.55 52.52 32.25
C GLY A 707 5.56 53.55 33.38
N PRO A 708 4.52 53.57 34.23
CA PRO A 708 4.73 53.40 35.68
C PRO A 708 3.63 52.60 36.44
N THR A 709 3.96 52.31 37.70
CA THR A 709 3.37 51.50 38.78
C THR A 709 2.18 52.14 39.53
N ALA A 710 1.25 51.33 40.09
CA ALA A 710 0.54 51.56 41.38
C ALA A 710 -0.34 50.33 41.76
N THR A 711 0.07 49.47 42.72
CA THR A 711 -0.30 49.37 44.17
C THR A 711 -1.67 48.77 44.55
N ARG A 712 -1.57 47.84 45.50
CA ARG A 712 -2.55 46.89 46.10
C ARG A 712 -3.40 47.54 47.22
N PRO A 713 -4.36 46.81 47.82
CA PRO A 713 -4.21 46.49 49.25
C PRO A 713 -4.51 45.02 49.62
N ALA A 714 -3.91 44.60 50.74
CA ALA A 714 -3.94 43.26 51.33
C ALA A 714 -4.53 43.31 52.75
N VAL A 715 -5.22 42.26 53.20
CA VAL A 715 -5.29 41.73 54.59
C VAL A 715 -5.85 40.29 54.48
N GLY A 716 -5.41 39.23 55.17
CA GLY A 716 -4.35 39.04 56.16
C GLY A 716 -4.22 37.54 56.49
N GLY A 717 -3.04 37.14 56.94
CA GLY A 717 -2.77 35.89 57.63
C GLY A 717 -1.85 36.21 58.81
N SER A 718 -2.12 35.64 59.98
CA SER A 718 -1.32 35.79 61.20
C SER A 718 -0.71 34.46 61.62
N GLU A 719 0.50 34.56 62.14
CA GLU A 719 1.48 33.53 62.44
C GLU A 719 1.29 32.78 63.78
N THR A 720 2.05 31.67 63.89
CA THR A 720 2.76 31.14 65.08
C THR A 720 2.01 30.50 66.26
N GLY A 721 2.52 29.33 66.70
CA GLY A 721 2.31 28.85 68.07
C GLY A 721 2.63 27.37 68.31
N ARG A 722 3.73 27.12 69.02
CA ARG A 722 4.16 25.83 69.63
C ARG A 722 3.05 25.07 70.37
N GLY A 723 3.17 23.74 70.42
CA GLY A 723 2.49 22.92 71.43
C GLY A 723 2.60 21.41 71.19
N SER A 724 3.69 20.81 71.67
CA SER A 724 3.88 19.36 71.87
C SER A 724 2.85 18.75 72.83
N ILE A 725 2.48 17.47 72.65
CA ILE A 725 2.64 16.34 73.62
C ILE A 725 1.84 15.10 73.16
N GLY A 726 2.52 13.95 73.18
CA GLY A 726 1.97 12.58 73.39
C GLY A 726 1.38 11.89 72.17
N GLY A 727 1.72 10.66 71.78
CA GLY A 727 2.42 9.58 72.49
C GLY A 727 1.69 8.26 72.21
N ALA A 728 2.47 7.20 71.96
CA ALA A 728 2.12 5.78 71.79
C ALA A 728 1.43 5.39 70.45
N GLY A 729 1.84 4.36 69.70
CA GLY A 729 2.81 3.30 69.94
C GLY A 729 2.17 1.92 69.73
N THR A 730 2.78 1.10 68.85
CA THR A 730 2.65 -0.37 68.68
C THR A 730 1.36 -0.91 68.01
N GLY A 731 1.38 -1.94 67.17
CA GLY A 731 2.44 -2.91 66.85
C GLY A 731 2.13 -3.81 65.64
N ASN A 732 3.12 -4.64 65.31
CA ASN A 732 3.19 -5.62 64.22
C ASN A 732 2.17 -6.76 64.36
N GLY A 733 1.84 -7.41 63.23
CA GLY A 733 1.27 -8.74 63.21
C GLY A 733 1.02 -9.27 61.79
N ALA A 734 1.93 -10.12 61.29
CA ALA A 734 1.71 -10.96 60.12
C ALA A 734 1.10 -12.29 60.54
N THR A 735 0.14 -12.85 59.77
CA THR A 735 0.10 -14.23 59.22
C THR A 735 -1.30 -14.65 58.74
N GLY A 736 -1.36 -15.22 57.53
CA GLY A 736 -2.00 -16.49 57.14
C GLY A 736 -3.50 -16.76 57.37
N GLY A 737 -4.15 -17.37 56.37
CA GLY A 737 -5.33 -18.22 56.59
C GLY A 737 -6.35 -18.26 55.45
N ALA A 738 -6.56 -19.45 54.89
CA ALA A 738 -7.40 -19.78 53.75
C ALA A 738 -8.89 -19.98 54.07
N GLY A 739 -9.72 -20.04 53.02
CA GLY A 739 -10.74 -21.09 52.88
C GLY A 739 -12.22 -20.71 52.76
N THR A 740 -12.81 -21.12 51.62
CA THR A 740 -14.19 -21.63 51.38
C THR A 740 -15.38 -20.67 51.61
N GLY A 741 -16.45 -20.62 50.83
CA GLY A 741 -17.01 -21.44 49.74
C GLY A 741 -18.54 -21.24 49.76
N GLY A 742 -19.24 -21.29 48.61
CA GLY A 742 -20.71 -21.39 48.62
C GLY A 742 -21.46 -21.10 47.31
N TYR A 743 -21.81 -22.18 46.59
CA TYR A 743 -23.06 -22.52 45.83
C TYR A 743 -23.83 -21.42 45.06
N GLY A 744 -24.33 -21.58 43.82
CA GLY A 744 -24.56 -22.73 42.93
C GLY A 744 -25.98 -22.66 42.28
N THR A 745 -26.14 -23.29 41.10
CA THR A 745 -27.35 -23.59 40.26
C THR A 745 -27.57 -22.71 39.01
N GLY A 746 -27.80 -23.21 37.78
CA GLY A 746 -27.82 -24.59 37.23
C GLY A 746 -28.46 -24.65 35.81
N GLY A 747 -28.06 -25.66 34.99
CA GLY A 747 -28.78 -26.26 33.83
C GLY A 747 -28.68 -25.52 32.47
N TYR A 748 -28.39 -26.12 31.30
CA TYR A 748 -28.59 -27.49 30.80
C TYR A 748 -27.53 -27.89 29.76
N GLY A 749 -27.25 -29.19 29.67
CA GLY A 749 -26.57 -29.84 28.55
C GLY A 749 -27.35 -31.07 28.08
N THR A 750 -27.12 -31.46 26.82
CA THR A 750 -27.41 -32.76 26.17
C THR A 750 -26.55 -32.78 24.90
N GLY A 751 -25.84 -33.81 24.46
CA GLY A 751 -25.64 -35.21 24.86
C GLY A 751 -24.76 -35.85 23.78
N GLY A 752 -23.89 -36.81 24.15
CA GLY A 752 -22.92 -37.43 23.25
C GLY A 752 -23.40 -38.70 22.54
N TYR A 753 -22.54 -39.24 21.69
CA TYR A 753 -22.48 -40.68 21.38
C TYR A 753 -21.01 -41.08 21.18
N GLY A 754 -20.63 -42.17 21.84
CA GLY A 754 -19.43 -42.95 21.56
C GLY A 754 -19.75 -44.43 21.69
N THR A 755 -19.08 -45.26 20.89
CA THR A 755 -18.89 -46.72 21.01
C THR A 755 -17.60 -47.01 20.21
N GLY A 756 -16.47 -47.38 20.84
CA GLY A 756 -16.04 -48.75 21.18
C GLY A 756 -15.24 -49.34 19.99
N GLY A 757 -14.01 -49.84 20.04
CA GLY A 757 -13.16 -50.36 21.11
C GLY A 757 -12.75 -51.79 20.73
N TYR A 758 -11.49 -52.05 20.32
CA TYR A 758 -10.80 -53.35 20.42
C TYR A 758 -9.28 -53.12 20.41
N GLY A 759 -8.58 -53.72 21.38
CA GLY A 759 -7.13 -53.69 21.54
C GLY A 759 -6.44 -54.99 21.13
N THR A 760 -5.26 -55.19 21.73
CA THR A 760 -4.21 -56.22 21.49
C THR A 760 -3.36 -55.95 20.25
N GLY A 761 -2.03 -55.95 20.26
CA GLY A 761 -1.02 -56.18 21.30
C GLY A 761 0.31 -56.51 20.58
N GLY A 762 1.45 -56.18 21.18
CA GLY A 762 2.76 -56.69 20.73
C GLY A 762 3.90 -55.68 20.75
N ALA A 763 4.68 -55.71 21.84
CA ALA A 763 5.97 -55.05 21.98
C ALA A 763 7.10 -55.83 21.29
N GLY A 764 8.20 -55.16 20.95
CA GLY A 764 9.45 -55.82 20.58
C GLY A 764 10.55 -54.86 20.13
N MET A 765 11.47 -54.54 21.06
CA MET A 765 12.72 -53.79 20.83
C MET A 765 13.69 -54.49 19.86
N ALA A 766 14.49 -53.74 19.11
CA ALA A 766 15.96 -53.90 19.01
C ALA A 766 16.60 -52.88 18.04
N ALA A 767 17.65 -52.20 18.51
CA ALA A 767 18.79 -51.70 17.73
C ALA A 767 20.04 -52.47 18.22
N PRO A 768 21.30 -52.34 17.69
CA PRO A 768 21.84 -51.52 16.59
C PRO A 768 22.93 -52.21 15.65
N GLU A 769 23.33 -51.49 14.58
CA GLU A 769 24.68 -51.37 13.92
C GLU A 769 25.42 -52.58 13.25
N PRO A 770 26.53 -52.40 12.45
CA PRO A 770 27.02 -51.34 11.53
C PRO A 770 27.73 -51.88 10.22
N ALA A 771 28.52 -51.02 9.53
CA ALA A 771 29.61 -51.25 8.53
C ALA A 771 29.28 -50.93 7.04
N ALA A 772 30.15 -50.39 6.17
CA ALA A 772 31.48 -49.78 6.23
C ALA A 772 31.82 -49.13 4.86
N ALA A 773 32.70 -48.12 4.91
CA ALA A 773 33.68 -47.57 3.95
C ALA A 773 33.61 -47.83 2.41
N GLY A 774 33.60 -46.70 1.66
CA GLY A 774 34.04 -46.29 0.29
C GLY A 774 34.73 -47.25 -0.73
N PRO A 775 35.46 -46.75 -1.77
CA PRO A 775 35.59 -45.39 -2.32
C PRO A 775 35.61 -45.30 -3.89
N THR A 776 35.85 -44.10 -4.46
CA THR A 776 36.41 -43.78 -5.82
C THR A 776 35.55 -44.13 -7.07
N ALA A 777 35.52 -43.41 -8.21
CA ALA A 777 36.50 -42.53 -8.86
C ALA A 777 35.83 -41.61 -9.94
N THR A 778 36.46 -40.45 -10.19
CA THR A 778 36.75 -39.75 -11.47
C THR A 778 35.79 -39.83 -12.68
N GLY A 779 35.38 -38.65 -13.21
CA GLY A 779 34.69 -38.45 -14.51
C GLY A 779 35.60 -38.62 -15.75
N PRO A 780 35.45 -37.86 -16.86
CA PRO A 780 34.33 -37.13 -17.44
C PRO A 780 33.99 -37.64 -18.88
N ALA A 781 32.88 -37.20 -19.50
CA ALA A 781 32.74 -37.28 -20.96
C ALA A 781 31.76 -36.23 -21.50
N ALA A 782 32.30 -35.30 -22.29
CA ALA A 782 31.56 -34.47 -23.22
C ALA A 782 31.08 -35.32 -24.40
N ALA A 783 29.87 -35.06 -24.90
CA ALA A 783 29.49 -35.39 -26.27
C ALA A 783 28.51 -34.35 -26.81
N THR A 784 28.94 -33.77 -27.90
CA THR A 784 28.39 -32.74 -28.76
C THR A 784 27.17 -33.17 -29.58
N HIS A 785 26.42 -32.14 -30.01
CA HIS A 785 25.55 -32.05 -31.20
C HIS A 785 24.23 -32.84 -31.20
N TRP A 786 23.12 -32.14 -31.46
CA TRP A 786 22.40 -32.23 -32.74
C TRP A 786 21.44 -31.02 -32.90
N LYS A 787 21.48 -30.40 -34.09
CA LYS A 787 20.55 -29.41 -34.63
C LYS A 787 19.57 -30.12 -35.58
N ALA A 788 18.41 -29.49 -35.80
CA ALA A 788 17.28 -29.79 -36.71
C ALA A 788 16.06 -30.19 -35.87
N THR A 789 14.94 -29.47 -35.86
CA THR A 789 14.24 -28.68 -36.89
C THR A 789 13.55 -27.48 -36.29
#